data_AF-A0A6P7JW97-F1
#
_entry.id   AF-A0A6P7JW97-F1
#
_cell.length_a   1.000
_cell.length_b   1.000
_cell.length_c   1.000
_cell.angle_alpha   90.00
_cell.angle_beta   90.00
_cell.angle_gamma   90.00
#
_symmetry.space_group_name_H-M   'P 1'
#
loop_
_entity.id
_entity.type
_entity.pdbx_description
1 polymer ?
#
loop_
_entity_poly.entity_id
_entity_poly.type
_entity_poly.pdbx_seq_one_letter_code
_entity_poly.pdbx_strand_id
1 'polypeptide(L)'
;MCLHLDPWWGSVCVCVCVCVCVCVKPLRSVAALSLSLSRSMDFLKLCTFETFQQLWSHYGYGGNFRDVIEQEFTRIKGITYLDHAAATLYPESLVRDYCQDMSRNVYGNPHSHSPSSRLTHDTVERVRYRVLQHFNTTPEEYSVIFTSGCTAALKLVAESFPWRPPTESEAGSHFCYLTDSHTSVVGMRGLTCSRGVAAVPVSPQELDNRTEDEAQGEDVICQTPHLFCYPAQSNFSGKKYPLSHVKGIQARRLYPACAHKGRWFVLLDAAALVSCSSLNLQTCPADFIPISFYKMFGFPTGLGALLVRNDAAGILKKTYFGGGTAAAYLSGEDYYVQAANISDRFEDGTVSFLDIIGVNHGFDALYRITGNMHNIQQHTFGLARYTYMLLSSLCHGNGRPVAQMYTEGQFESPVTQGAILNFNLTDSKGQIIGYAQVDRMASLYNIHVRTGCFCNTGACQSFLGITNEQMRRNLQAGHVCGDSLDLVDGQPTGSVRVSFGYMSTFEDCQKFLSFVVECFVEKPVTVDQVRLQKLKTATAASRGSDNHPSPKMTNGGICKVDEETATEASLKGFAHRDSNSHGEAYTLTNIYIYPIKSCGAYEVHDWPVGPLGLLYDRGWMVVNGNGVCLSQKREPRLCLIRPQVHLPSDKLLLRASGMDTISVPLQSKTQLHTSSQVCQSRVCGDRSPHDESQVKKSYSSTDSWIRCRTK
;
A
#
# COMPACT_ATOMS: atom_id res chain seq x y z
N MET A 1 -2.27 -33.16 27.07
CA MET A 1 -1.74 -34.54 27.04
C MET A 1 -1.16 -34.76 25.65
N CYS A 2 0.15 -34.97 25.53
CA CYS A 2 0.75 -35.38 24.26
C CYS A 2 0.69 -36.92 24.19
N LEU A 3 0.00 -37.45 23.18
CA LEU A 3 0.13 -38.85 22.76
C LEU A 3 1.24 -38.88 21.70
N HIS A 4 2.32 -39.60 21.97
CA HIS A 4 3.34 -39.92 20.97
C HIS A 4 2.92 -41.20 20.24
N LEU A 5 2.80 -41.10 18.91
CA LEU A 5 2.54 -42.23 18.02
C LEU A 5 3.86 -42.66 17.37
N ASP A 6 4.09 -43.97 17.34
CA ASP A 6 5.28 -44.64 16.76
C ASP A 6 5.18 -44.74 15.21
N PRO A 7 6.26 -45.08 14.48
CA PRO A 7 6.81 -44.25 13.42
C PRO A 7 6.39 -44.78 12.04
N TRP A 8 5.10 -44.68 11.75
CA TRP A 8 4.57 -44.58 10.37
C TRP A 8 3.48 -43.50 10.27
N TRP A 9 2.95 -43.08 11.42
CA TRP A 9 2.35 -41.77 11.63
C TRP A 9 3.49 -40.75 11.71
N GLY A 10 3.84 -40.11 10.60
CA GLY A 10 4.79 -38.99 10.63
C GLY A 10 4.38 -38.01 11.72
N SER A 11 5.32 -37.59 12.56
CA SER A 11 5.13 -36.86 13.82
C SER A 11 4.03 -35.79 13.73
N VAL A 12 2.80 -36.16 14.09
CA VAL A 12 1.64 -35.27 14.18
C VAL A 12 1.17 -35.30 15.62
N CYS A 13 1.43 -34.21 16.34
CA CYS A 13 0.89 -34.00 17.67
C CYS A 13 -0.45 -33.28 17.54
N VAL A 14 -1.49 -33.77 18.22
CA VAL A 14 -2.74 -33.00 18.39
C VAL A 14 -2.57 -32.15 19.65
N CYS A 15 -2.24 -30.87 19.48
CA CYS A 15 -2.14 -29.92 20.59
C CYS A 15 -3.48 -29.20 20.80
N VAL A 16 -3.83 -28.97 22.07
CA VAL A 16 -4.94 -28.09 22.47
C VAL A 16 -4.40 -26.66 22.47
N CYS A 17 -4.66 -25.91 21.40
CA CYS A 17 -4.52 -24.45 21.37
C CYS A 17 -5.92 -23.85 21.29
N VAL A 18 -6.33 -23.13 22.34
CA VAL A 18 -7.56 -22.34 22.32
C VAL A 18 -7.34 -21.17 21.35
N CYS A 19 -7.82 -21.32 20.13
CA CYS A 19 -7.82 -20.25 19.15
C CYS A 19 -9.00 -19.32 19.47
N VAL A 20 -8.73 -18.14 20.02
CA VAL A 20 -9.74 -17.07 20.12
C VAL A 20 -9.95 -16.51 18.72
N CYS A 21 -10.81 -17.15 17.93
CA CYS A 21 -11.32 -16.60 16.69
C CYS A 21 -12.54 -15.73 17.02
N VAL A 22 -12.35 -14.42 17.02
CA VAL A 22 -13.47 -13.47 17.02
C VAL A 22 -14.13 -13.53 15.64
N CYS A 23 -15.14 -14.38 15.50
CA CYS A 23 -16.00 -14.41 14.32
C CYS A 23 -17.04 -13.29 14.44
N VAL A 24 -16.74 -12.13 13.89
CA VAL A 24 -17.76 -11.09 13.68
C VAL A 24 -18.54 -11.44 12.42
N LYS A 25 -19.79 -11.90 12.59
CA LYS A 25 -20.75 -11.91 11.48
C LYS A 25 -21.20 -10.48 11.19
N PRO A 26 -21.40 -10.09 9.92
CA PRO A 26 -21.98 -8.81 9.57
C PRO A 26 -23.44 -8.76 10.04
N LEU A 27 -23.79 -7.73 10.82
CA LEU A 27 -25.16 -7.41 11.18
C LEU A 27 -25.95 -7.04 9.91
N ARG A 28 -26.63 -8.01 9.31
CA ARG A 28 -27.79 -7.75 8.45
C ARG A 28 -29.04 -7.72 9.33
N SER A 29 -29.31 -6.54 9.89
CA SER A 29 -30.65 -5.98 10.15
C SER A 29 -30.46 -4.73 11.01
N VAL A 30 -30.28 -3.58 10.36
CA VAL A 30 -30.52 -2.29 11.01
C VAL A 30 -31.95 -1.91 10.66
N ALA A 31 -32.89 -2.50 11.40
CA ALA A 31 -34.26 -2.04 11.45
C ALA A 31 -34.71 -2.08 12.92
N ALA A 32 -35.00 -0.89 13.44
CA ALA A 32 -35.70 -0.60 14.70
C ALA A 32 -35.03 -1.07 16.01
N LEU A 33 -34.05 -0.30 16.47
CA LEU A 33 -33.80 -0.10 17.91
C LEU A 33 -33.73 1.42 18.17
N SER A 34 -34.91 1.99 18.33
CA SER A 34 -35.12 3.32 18.91
C SER A 34 -34.80 3.24 20.40
N LEU A 35 -33.56 3.53 20.79
CA LEU A 35 -33.18 3.81 22.17
C LEU A 35 -32.20 4.99 22.21
N SER A 36 -32.52 5.94 23.10
CA SER A 36 -32.04 7.31 23.22
C SER A 36 -30.54 7.55 22.97
N LEU A 37 -30.26 8.36 21.95
CA LEU A 37 -28.94 8.96 21.73
C LEU A 37 -29.06 10.47 21.86
N SER A 38 -28.61 11.03 22.99
CA SER A 38 -28.13 12.41 23.02
C SER A 38 -26.80 12.48 22.26
N ARG A 39 -26.86 12.29 20.94
CA ARG A 39 -25.79 12.62 19.99
C ARG A 39 -25.70 14.15 19.96
N SER A 40 -24.51 14.72 20.20
CA SER A 40 -24.36 16.17 20.08
C SER A 40 -24.62 16.56 18.62
N MET A 41 -25.55 17.49 18.41
CA MET A 41 -26.04 17.87 17.08
C MET A 41 -24.97 18.55 16.20
N ASP A 42 -23.81 18.91 16.76
CA ASP A 42 -22.84 19.78 16.08
C ASP A 42 -21.85 19.02 15.19
N PHE A 43 -21.42 17.81 15.55
CA PHE A 43 -20.54 17.02 14.67
C PHE A 43 -21.29 16.48 13.44
N LEU A 44 -22.54 16.06 13.60
CA LEU A 44 -23.37 15.54 12.50
C LEU A 44 -23.64 16.61 11.43
N LYS A 45 -23.83 17.87 11.84
CA LYS A 45 -23.96 19.00 10.91
C LYS A 45 -22.70 19.21 10.07
N LEU A 46 -21.52 18.90 10.62
CA LEU A 46 -20.25 19.01 9.89
C LEU A 46 -20.03 17.84 8.92
N CYS A 47 -20.68 16.70 9.16
CA CYS A 47 -20.59 15.48 8.37
C CYS A 47 -21.55 15.46 7.17
N THR A 48 -21.89 16.61 6.58
CA THR A 48 -22.79 16.66 5.41
C THR A 48 -22.05 17.08 4.14
N PHE A 49 -22.59 16.70 2.98
CA PHE A 49 -21.98 17.01 1.69
C PHE A 49 -21.99 18.52 1.42
N GLU A 50 -23.01 19.24 1.89
CA GLU A 50 -23.10 20.70 1.80
C GLU A 50 -21.96 21.36 2.57
N THR A 51 -21.64 20.87 3.78
CA THR A 51 -20.50 21.38 4.55
C THR A 51 -19.19 21.10 3.83
N PHE A 52 -19.04 19.91 3.25
CA PHE A 52 -17.87 19.58 2.44
C PHE A 52 -17.72 20.54 1.24
N GLN A 53 -18.79 20.79 0.49
CA GLN A 53 -18.78 21.71 -0.66
C GLN A 53 -18.49 23.16 -0.27
N GLN A 54 -18.93 23.60 0.91
CA GLN A 54 -18.59 24.93 1.45
C GLN A 54 -17.08 25.04 1.75
N LEU A 55 -16.46 23.95 2.22
CA LEU A 55 -15.03 23.90 2.52
C LEU A 55 -14.19 23.76 1.24
N TRP A 56 -14.65 22.97 0.29
CA TRP A 56 -13.91 22.66 -0.92
C TRP A 56 -14.85 22.47 -2.11
N SER A 57 -14.70 23.34 -3.12
CA SER A 57 -15.60 23.39 -4.26
C SER A 57 -15.36 22.30 -5.30
N HIS A 58 -14.16 21.69 -5.33
CA HIS A 58 -13.80 20.71 -6.35
C HIS A 58 -14.06 19.28 -5.86
N TYR A 59 -15.02 18.60 -6.48
CA TYR A 59 -15.35 17.19 -6.19
C TYR A 59 -15.75 16.44 -7.44
N GLY A 60 -15.15 15.26 -7.64
CA GLY A 60 -15.32 14.48 -8.86
C GLY A 60 -14.71 15.17 -10.09
N TYR A 61 -15.15 14.75 -11.27
CA TYR A 61 -14.55 15.11 -12.56
C TYR A 61 -15.56 15.67 -13.58
N GLY A 62 -16.70 16.17 -13.10
CA GLY A 62 -17.87 16.47 -13.94
C GLY A 62 -18.73 15.25 -14.22
N GLY A 63 -19.90 15.46 -14.86
CA GLY A 63 -20.89 14.40 -15.09
C GLY A 63 -21.43 13.77 -13.80
N ASN A 64 -21.99 12.56 -13.89
CA ASN A 64 -22.40 11.81 -12.71
C ASN A 64 -21.23 10.95 -12.19
N PHE A 65 -20.34 11.57 -11.40
CA PHE A 65 -19.18 10.89 -10.78
C PHE A 65 -19.58 9.60 -10.06
N ARG A 66 -20.74 9.59 -9.40
CA ARG A 66 -21.24 8.41 -8.71
C ARG A 66 -21.53 7.25 -9.67
N ASP A 67 -22.15 7.53 -10.82
CA ASP A 67 -22.39 6.50 -11.84
C ASP A 67 -21.05 5.93 -12.35
N VAL A 68 -20.04 6.78 -12.52
CA VAL A 68 -18.70 6.33 -12.91
C VAL A 68 -18.10 5.40 -11.86
N ILE A 69 -18.21 5.71 -10.57
CA ILE A 69 -17.75 4.81 -9.50
C ILE A 69 -18.54 3.50 -9.50
N GLU A 70 -19.87 3.57 -9.63
CA GLU A 70 -20.75 2.41 -9.66
C GLU A 70 -20.50 1.51 -10.88
N GLN A 71 -20.01 2.04 -12.00
CA GLN A 71 -19.67 1.28 -13.21
C GLN A 71 -18.23 0.76 -13.20
N GLU A 72 -17.26 1.63 -12.92
CA GLU A 72 -15.83 1.34 -13.05
C GLU A 72 -15.22 0.66 -11.82
N PHE A 73 -15.90 0.71 -10.67
CA PHE A 73 -15.41 0.19 -9.39
C PHE A 73 -16.48 -0.60 -8.63
N THR A 74 -17.34 -1.35 -9.34
CA THR A 74 -18.37 -2.22 -8.72
C THR A 74 -17.84 -3.10 -7.58
N ARG A 75 -16.60 -3.58 -7.72
CA ARG A 75 -15.94 -4.46 -6.74
C ARG A 75 -15.63 -3.82 -5.38
N ILE A 76 -15.69 -2.49 -5.24
CA ILE A 76 -15.57 -1.82 -3.93
C ILE A 76 -16.94 -1.55 -3.27
N LYS A 77 -18.04 -2.07 -3.82
CA LYS A 77 -19.36 -1.90 -3.21
C LYS A 77 -19.38 -2.44 -1.77
N GLY A 78 -19.63 -1.55 -0.82
CA GLY A 78 -19.65 -1.86 0.61
C GLY A 78 -18.27 -1.90 1.27
N ILE A 79 -17.19 -1.61 0.54
CA ILE A 79 -15.83 -1.44 1.03
C ILE A 79 -15.52 0.07 1.06
N THR A 80 -14.86 0.54 2.12
CA THR A 80 -14.22 1.86 2.12
C THR A 80 -12.72 1.67 2.05
N TYR A 81 -12.17 1.86 0.85
CA TYR A 81 -10.75 1.60 0.57
C TYR A 81 -9.95 2.89 0.73
N LEU A 82 -9.05 2.93 1.73
CA LEU A 82 -8.26 4.11 2.08
C LEU A 82 -6.74 3.82 2.10
N ASP A 83 -6.27 2.82 1.32
CA ASP A 83 -4.84 2.49 1.20
C ASP A 83 -4.27 2.77 -0.21
N HIS A 84 -4.78 3.81 -0.87
CA HIS A 84 -4.36 4.22 -2.21
C HIS A 84 -2.86 4.59 -2.33
N ALA A 85 -2.22 5.03 -1.24
CA ALA A 85 -0.79 5.32 -1.23
C ALA A 85 0.10 4.05 -1.24
N ALA A 86 -0.43 2.89 -0.87
CA ALA A 86 0.25 1.61 -1.06
C ALA A 86 0.04 1.10 -2.48
N ALA A 87 -1.22 0.98 -2.90
CA ALA A 87 -1.66 0.56 -4.23
C ALA A 87 -3.01 1.20 -4.53
N THR A 88 -3.19 1.77 -5.73
CA THR A 88 -4.53 2.22 -6.14
C THR A 88 -5.28 1.10 -6.86
N LEU A 89 -6.55 1.32 -7.17
CA LEU A 89 -7.39 0.32 -7.83
C LEU A 89 -7.55 0.64 -9.32
N TYR A 90 -7.71 -0.38 -10.17
CA TYR A 90 -7.87 -0.23 -11.62
C TYR A 90 -9.33 -0.11 -12.06
N PRO A 91 -9.72 0.69 -13.03
CA PRO A 91 -11.12 0.72 -13.46
C PRO A 91 -11.49 -0.57 -14.22
N GLU A 92 -12.74 -1.04 -14.13
CA GLU A 92 -13.22 -2.24 -14.85
C GLU A 92 -13.01 -2.12 -16.37
N SER A 93 -13.21 -0.93 -16.92
CA SER A 93 -12.99 -0.67 -18.34
C SER A 93 -11.54 -0.91 -18.77
N LEU A 94 -10.55 -0.59 -17.94
CA LEU A 94 -9.13 -0.85 -18.26
C LEU A 94 -8.91 -2.34 -18.55
N VAL A 95 -9.34 -3.20 -17.62
CA VAL A 95 -9.13 -4.65 -17.76
C VAL A 95 -9.92 -5.21 -18.93
N ARG A 96 -11.17 -4.77 -19.12
CA ARG A 96 -12.00 -5.18 -20.26
C ARG A 96 -11.36 -4.80 -21.59
N ASP A 97 -10.94 -3.55 -21.73
CA ASP A 97 -10.39 -3.01 -22.97
C ASP A 97 -9.02 -3.68 -23.27
N TYR A 98 -8.21 -3.94 -22.24
CA TYR A 98 -6.98 -4.73 -22.34
C TYR A 98 -7.24 -6.19 -22.77
N CYS A 99 -8.18 -6.89 -22.13
CA CYS A 99 -8.50 -8.28 -22.51
C CYS A 99 -9.05 -8.38 -23.93
N GLN A 100 -9.82 -7.39 -24.37
CA GLN A 100 -10.32 -7.30 -25.73
C GLN A 100 -9.18 -7.11 -26.75
N ASP A 101 -8.20 -6.27 -26.43
CA ASP A 101 -6.98 -6.09 -27.21
C ASP A 101 -6.18 -7.40 -27.32
N MET A 102 -5.92 -8.07 -26.19
CA MET A 102 -5.22 -9.36 -26.15
C MET A 102 -5.94 -10.46 -26.93
N SER A 103 -7.27 -10.41 -27.01
CA SER A 103 -8.07 -11.41 -27.73
C SER A 103 -8.12 -11.16 -29.24
N ARG A 104 -7.88 -9.92 -29.68
CA ARG A 104 -7.95 -9.52 -31.09
C ARG A 104 -6.60 -9.53 -31.78
N ASN A 105 -5.53 -9.29 -31.03
CA ASN A 105 -4.20 -9.09 -31.56
C ASN A 105 -3.24 -10.22 -31.15
N VAL A 106 -2.32 -10.56 -32.06
CA VAL A 106 -1.24 -11.49 -31.78
C VAL A 106 0.03 -10.69 -31.46
N TYR A 107 0.39 -10.65 -30.18
CA TYR A 107 1.63 -10.02 -29.72
C TYR A 107 2.75 -11.06 -29.63
N GLY A 108 3.79 -10.87 -30.44
CA GLY A 108 4.99 -11.71 -30.47
C GLY A 108 6.16 -11.04 -29.76
N ASN A 109 7.25 -11.77 -29.53
CA ASN A 109 8.47 -11.18 -28.97
C ASN A 109 8.93 -9.97 -29.82
N PRO A 110 9.14 -8.78 -29.24
CA PRO A 110 9.42 -7.55 -29.99
C PRO A 110 10.76 -7.57 -30.77
N HIS A 111 11.65 -8.51 -30.47
CA HIS A 111 12.98 -8.58 -31.10
C HIS A 111 13.03 -9.42 -32.40
N SER A 112 11.90 -9.89 -32.91
CA SER A 112 11.83 -10.61 -34.19
C SER A 112 11.25 -9.76 -35.32
N HIS A 113 11.41 -10.19 -36.57
CA HIS A 113 10.89 -9.47 -37.75
C HIS A 113 9.48 -9.90 -38.18
N SER A 114 8.78 -10.72 -37.39
CA SER A 114 7.42 -11.16 -37.73
C SER A 114 6.41 -10.00 -37.64
N PRO A 115 5.26 -10.04 -38.35
CA PRO A 115 4.23 -9.02 -38.23
C PRO A 115 3.76 -8.79 -36.78
N SER A 116 3.57 -9.88 -36.00
CA SER A 116 3.21 -9.81 -34.59
C SER A 116 4.28 -9.16 -33.70
N SER A 117 5.56 -9.35 -34.06
CA SER A 117 6.69 -8.74 -33.36
C SER A 117 6.78 -7.24 -33.63
N ARG A 118 6.59 -6.81 -34.89
CA ARG A 118 6.54 -5.38 -35.24
C ARG A 118 5.39 -4.67 -34.53
N LEU A 119 4.19 -5.25 -34.53
CA LEU A 119 3.05 -4.71 -33.77
C LEU A 119 3.39 -4.52 -32.28
N THR A 120 4.09 -5.49 -31.69
CA THR A 120 4.51 -5.43 -30.29
C THR A 120 5.52 -4.32 -30.07
N HIS A 121 6.56 -4.23 -30.91
CA HIS A 121 7.56 -3.17 -30.86
C HIS A 121 6.92 -1.79 -30.99
N ASP A 122 6.12 -1.56 -32.03
CA ASP A 122 5.46 -0.28 -32.28
C ASP A 122 4.54 0.13 -31.11
N THR A 123 3.86 -0.84 -30.50
CA THR A 123 3.00 -0.58 -29.34
C THR A 123 3.80 -0.23 -28.09
N VAL A 124 4.92 -0.92 -27.84
CA VAL A 124 5.83 -0.61 -26.73
C VAL A 124 6.40 0.80 -26.88
N GLU A 125 6.86 1.16 -28.08
CA GLU A 125 7.39 2.51 -28.36
C GLU A 125 6.31 3.59 -28.23
N ARG A 126 5.08 3.32 -28.69
CA ARG A 126 3.94 4.21 -28.43
C ARG A 126 3.71 4.42 -26.93
N VAL A 127 3.83 3.37 -26.12
CA VAL A 127 3.68 3.50 -24.66
C VAL A 127 4.80 4.36 -24.06
N ARG A 128 6.05 4.22 -24.51
CA ARG A 128 7.13 5.14 -24.07
C ARG A 128 6.79 6.60 -24.36
N TYR A 129 6.31 6.89 -25.57
CA TYR A 129 5.87 8.24 -25.93
C TYR A 129 4.75 8.74 -25.01
N ARG A 130 3.75 7.89 -24.71
CA ARG A 130 2.66 8.27 -23.79
C ARG A 130 3.15 8.52 -22.37
N VAL A 131 4.12 7.76 -21.88
CA VAL A 131 4.76 8.02 -20.58
C VAL A 131 5.41 9.40 -20.58
N LEU A 132 6.22 9.74 -21.60
CA LEU A 132 6.87 11.05 -21.72
C LEU A 132 5.85 12.19 -21.81
N GLN A 133 4.80 12.02 -22.62
CA GLN A 133 3.71 12.98 -22.74
C GLN A 133 2.99 13.21 -21.40
N HIS A 134 2.75 12.15 -20.61
CA HIS A 134 2.13 12.26 -19.29
C HIS A 134 2.95 13.13 -18.33
N PHE A 135 4.28 13.11 -18.44
CA PHE A 135 5.22 13.91 -17.66
C PHE A 135 5.59 15.25 -18.31
N ASN A 136 4.90 15.63 -19.39
CA ASN A 136 5.11 16.85 -20.16
C ASN A 136 6.57 17.02 -20.60
N THR A 137 7.12 16.00 -21.27
CA THR A 137 8.46 16.01 -21.86
C THR A 137 8.48 15.22 -23.17
N THR A 138 9.63 15.15 -23.85
CA THR A 138 9.79 14.55 -25.16
C THR A 138 10.93 13.54 -25.21
N PRO A 139 10.96 12.65 -26.23
CA PRO A 139 12.05 11.68 -26.41
C PRO A 139 13.44 12.31 -26.58
N GLU A 140 13.51 13.57 -27.01
CA GLU A 140 14.76 14.33 -27.13
C GLU A 140 15.32 14.74 -25.77
N GLU A 141 14.47 14.96 -24.77
CA GLU A 141 14.87 15.37 -23.43
C GLU A 141 15.05 14.16 -22.48
N TYR A 142 14.16 13.17 -22.55
CA TYR A 142 14.16 12.01 -21.66
C TYR A 142 13.93 10.69 -22.39
N SER A 143 14.59 9.66 -21.87
CA SER A 143 14.37 8.26 -22.24
C SER A 143 13.59 7.53 -21.16
N VAL A 144 12.75 6.57 -21.55
CA VAL A 144 12.00 5.70 -20.65
C VAL A 144 12.66 4.32 -20.64
N ILE A 145 13.00 3.81 -19.47
CA ILE A 145 13.49 2.44 -19.26
C ILE A 145 12.44 1.70 -18.43
N PHE A 146 11.83 0.64 -18.96
CA PHE A 146 10.89 -0.19 -18.21
C PHE A 146 11.62 -1.04 -17.17
N THR A 147 11.05 -1.10 -15.97
CA THR A 147 11.60 -1.87 -14.84
C THR A 147 10.47 -2.59 -14.13
N SER A 148 10.76 -3.47 -13.17
CA SER A 148 9.70 -4.13 -12.39
C SER A 148 9.02 -3.22 -11.35
N GLY A 149 9.32 -1.92 -11.33
CA GLY A 149 8.75 -0.92 -10.44
C GLY A 149 9.78 0.12 -9.98
N CYS A 150 9.33 1.15 -9.26
CA CYS A 150 10.19 2.21 -8.72
C CYS A 150 11.41 1.66 -7.93
N THR A 151 11.24 0.58 -7.16
CA THR A 151 12.37 -0.03 -6.43
C THR A 151 13.44 -0.62 -7.34
N ALA A 152 13.03 -1.24 -8.45
CA ALA A 152 13.98 -1.77 -9.43
C ALA A 152 14.68 -0.64 -10.21
N ALA A 153 13.94 0.43 -10.53
CA ALA A 153 14.52 1.65 -11.12
C ALA A 153 15.56 2.30 -10.19
N LEU A 154 15.26 2.46 -8.90
CA LEU A 154 16.21 2.94 -7.89
C LEU A 154 17.47 2.07 -7.81
N LYS A 155 17.28 0.75 -7.77
CA LYS A 155 18.38 -0.21 -7.74
C LYS A 155 19.24 -0.12 -9.01
N LEU A 156 18.63 0.00 -10.18
CA LEU A 156 19.34 0.14 -11.46
C LEU A 156 20.24 1.37 -11.47
N VAL A 157 19.75 2.52 -10.98
CA VAL A 157 20.59 3.71 -10.82
C VAL A 157 21.72 3.43 -9.83
N ALA A 158 21.44 2.85 -8.67
CA ALA A 158 22.47 2.55 -7.68
C ALA A 158 23.57 1.61 -8.21
N GLU A 159 23.23 0.61 -9.01
CA GLU A 159 24.20 -0.35 -9.56
C GLU A 159 25.04 0.26 -10.69
N SER A 160 24.41 1.11 -11.51
CA SER A 160 25.00 1.69 -12.73
C SER A 160 25.69 3.03 -12.50
N PHE A 161 25.46 3.70 -11.37
CA PHE A 161 26.11 4.97 -11.08
C PHE A 161 27.61 4.76 -10.80
N PRO A 162 28.51 5.61 -11.36
CA PRO A 162 29.96 5.41 -11.30
C PRO A 162 30.54 5.94 -9.98
N TRP A 163 30.17 5.27 -8.89
CA TRP A 163 30.63 5.53 -7.53
C TRP A 163 32.17 5.49 -7.45
N ARG A 164 32.79 6.58 -6.96
CA ARG A 164 34.22 6.67 -6.70
C ARG A 164 34.51 6.60 -5.20
N PRO A 165 35.29 5.62 -4.70
CA PRO A 165 35.75 5.67 -3.32
C PRO A 165 36.72 6.84 -3.11
N PRO A 166 36.86 7.37 -1.88
CA PRO A 166 37.89 8.34 -1.56
C PRO A 166 39.29 7.73 -1.76
N THR A 167 40.24 8.57 -2.18
CA THR A 167 41.66 8.24 -2.28
C THR A 167 42.48 9.18 -1.40
N GLU A 168 43.78 8.94 -1.24
CA GLU A 168 44.67 9.83 -0.47
C GLU A 168 44.70 11.26 -1.03
N SER A 169 44.48 11.42 -2.34
CA SER A 169 44.55 12.71 -3.03
C SER A 169 43.19 13.35 -3.35
N GLU A 170 42.10 12.57 -3.40
CA GLU A 170 40.79 13.04 -3.86
C GLU A 170 39.63 12.55 -2.98
N ALA A 171 38.68 13.45 -2.71
CA ALA A 171 37.43 13.09 -2.08
C ALA A 171 36.58 12.19 -3.00
N GLY A 172 35.97 11.16 -2.41
CA GLY A 172 35.11 10.22 -3.13
C GLY A 172 33.73 10.81 -3.48
N SER A 173 32.96 10.01 -4.21
CA SER A 173 31.53 10.25 -4.42
C SER A 173 30.78 10.34 -3.09
N HIS A 174 29.62 11.00 -3.13
CA HIS A 174 28.68 11.08 -2.02
C HIS A 174 27.32 10.59 -2.51
N PHE A 175 26.73 9.68 -1.75
CA PHE A 175 25.33 9.32 -1.87
C PHE A 175 24.55 10.00 -0.76
N CYS A 176 23.78 11.01 -1.11
CA CYS A 176 23.01 11.80 -0.18
C CYS A 176 21.52 11.52 -0.37
N TYR A 177 20.77 11.43 0.72
CA TYR A 177 19.34 11.21 0.61
C TYR A 177 18.57 11.87 1.75
N LEU A 178 17.34 12.29 1.47
CA LEU A 178 16.47 12.86 2.49
C LEU A 178 16.03 11.79 3.49
N THR A 179 16.04 12.09 4.78
CA THR A 179 15.63 11.14 5.84
C THR A 179 14.16 10.72 5.76
N ASP A 180 13.31 11.51 5.10
CA ASP A 180 11.91 11.18 4.77
C ASP A 180 11.79 10.32 3.48
N SER A 181 12.86 9.66 3.04
CA SER A 181 12.82 8.80 1.86
C SER A 181 12.29 7.40 2.18
N HIS A 182 11.61 6.79 1.20
CA HIS A 182 11.20 5.40 1.26
C HIS A 182 12.43 4.47 1.41
N THR A 183 12.26 3.32 2.07
CA THR A 183 13.32 2.33 2.33
C THR A 183 14.07 1.92 1.07
N SER A 184 13.44 1.94 -0.11
CA SER A 184 14.10 1.64 -1.39
C SER A 184 15.23 2.62 -1.73
N VAL A 185 15.08 3.91 -1.41
CA VAL A 185 16.16 4.92 -1.54
C VAL A 185 17.23 4.66 -0.48
N VAL A 186 16.82 4.45 0.77
CA VAL A 186 17.75 4.16 1.89
C VAL A 186 18.55 2.88 1.62
N GLY A 187 17.97 1.89 0.95
CA GLY A 187 18.60 0.62 0.62
C GLY A 187 19.80 0.76 -0.33
N MET A 188 19.88 1.84 -1.11
CA MET A 188 21.03 2.13 -1.99
C MET A 188 22.34 2.24 -1.20
N ARG A 189 22.27 2.57 0.11
CA ARG A 189 23.42 2.57 1.03
C ARG A 189 24.17 1.25 1.06
N GLY A 190 23.49 0.12 0.93
CA GLY A 190 24.15 -1.19 0.91
C GLY A 190 25.14 -1.32 -0.26
N LEU A 191 24.78 -0.76 -1.42
CA LEU A 191 25.62 -0.75 -2.61
C LEU A 191 26.72 0.30 -2.54
N THR A 192 26.43 1.50 -2.01
CA THR A 192 27.43 2.57 -1.95
C THR A 192 28.47 2.30 -0.86
N CYS A 193 28.06 1.87 0.33
CA CYS A 193 28.98 1.55 1.43
C CYS A 193 29.90 0.36 1.09
N SER A 194 29.41 -0.65 0.37
CA SER A 194 30.26 -1.77 -0.08
C SER A 194 31.31 -1.35 -1.12
N ARG A 195 31.11 -0.22 -1.79
CA ARG A 195 32.08 0.43 -2.70
C ARG A 195 32.92 1.51 -2.02
N GLY A 196 32.90 1.62 -0.69
CA GLY A 196 33.65 2.63 0.06
C GLY A 196 33.12 4.06 -0.07
N VAL A 197 31.90 4.24 -0.58
CA VAL A 197 31.29 5.55 -0.78
C VAL A 197 30.51 5.99 0.46
N ALA A 198 30.65 7.27 0.79
CA ALA A 198 29.94 7.89 1.90
C ALA A 198 28.43 7.98 1.61
N ALA A 199 27.62 7.47 2.55
CA ALA A 199 26.17 7.62 2.55
C ALA A 199 25.75 8.65 3.59
N VAL A 200 25.21 9.79 3.15
CA VAL A 200 24.88 10.94 3.98
C VAL A 200 23.36 11.12 4.08
N PRO A 201 22.73 10.78 5.21
CA PRO A 201 21.35 11.17 5.46
C PRO A 201 21.24 12.69 5.66
N VAL A 202 20.24 13.31 5.05
CA VAL A 202 19.96 14.75 5.14
C VAL A 202 18.56 14.94 5.72
N SER A 203 18.42 15.73 6.78
CA SER A 203 17.10 16.11 7.29
C SER A 203 16.42 17.16 6.39
N PRO A 204 15.08 17.20 6.32
CA PRO A 204 14.36 18.29 5.65
C PRO A 204 14.83 19.68 6.11
N GLN A 205 15.07 19.85 7.40
CA GLN A 205 15.50 21.12 7.98
C GLN A 205 16.90 21.53 7.50
N GLU A 206 17.83 20.58 7.34
CA GLU A 206 19.19 20.89 6.83
C GLU A 206 19.17 21.30 5.35
N LEU A 207 18.29 20.70 4.55
CA LEU A 207 18.13 21.05 3.14
C LEU A 207 17.59 22.48 2.99
N ASP A 208 16.61 22.86 3.81
CA ASP A 208 15.94 24.16 3.73
C ASP A 208 16.78 25.32 4.33
N ASN A 209 17.57 25.06 5.38
CA ASN A 209 18.25 26.11 6.14
C ASN A 209 19.68 26.46 5.67
N ARG A 210 20.27 25.67 4.76
CA ARG A 210 21.67 25.83 4.32
C ARG A 210 21.73 26.16 2.84
N THR A 211 21.27 27.35 2.50
CA THR A 211 21.30 27.89 1.14
C THR A 211 22.50 28.80 0.95
N GLU A 212 23.22 28.65 -0.16
CA GLU A 212 24.19 29.64 -0.62
C GLU A 212 23.56 30.51 -1.71
N ASP A 213 23.74 31.83 -1.59
CA ASP A 213 23.12 32.82 -2.49
C ASP A 213 23.77 32.82 -3.89
N GLU A 214 25.03 32.41 -4.00
CA GLU A 214 25.77 32.39 -5.27
C GLU A 214 25.84 30.97 -5.86
N ALA A 215 25.52 30.85 -7.15
CA ALA A 215 25.71 29.59 -7.87
C ALA A 215 27.21 29.31 -8.01
N GLN A 216 27.70 28.25 -7.38
CA GLN A 216 29.05 27.77 -7.59
C GLN A 216 29.12 27.14 -8.99
N GLY A 217 29.51 27.92 -10.01
CA GLY A 217 29.64 27.48 -11.42
C GLY A 217 30.49 26.22 -11.56
N GLU A 218 30.33 25.45 -12.65
CA GLU A 218 30.99 24.13 -12.81
C GLU A 218 32.47 24.15 -12.42
N ASP A 219 32.86 23.28 -11.48
CA ASP A 219 34.28 23.05 -11.19
C ASP A 219 34.90 22.36 -12.40
N VAL A 220 35.60 23.13 -13.24
CA VAL A 220 36.35 22.59 -14.40
C VAL A 220 37.38 21.55 -13.94
N ILE A 221 37.79 21.60 -12.66
CA ILE A 221 38.85 20.76 -12.07
C ILE A 221 38.31 19.50 -11.37
N CYS A 222 37.10 19.51 -10.79
CA CYS A 222 36.55 18.39 -10.01
C CYS A 222 35.25 17.83 -10.63
N GLN A 223 35.35 16.67 -11.28
CA GLN A 223 34.24 15.99 -11.98
C GLN A 223 33.71 14.76 -11.22
N THR A 224 34.01 14.64 -9.93
CA THR A 224 33.51 13.51 -9.11
C THR A 224 31.99 13.54 -9.07
N PRO A 225 31.30 12.43 -9.43
CA PRO A 225 29.85 12.39 -9.49
C PRO A 225 29.27 12.12 -8.10
N HIS A 226 28.29 12.93 -7.70
CA HIS A 226 27.49 12.78 -6.49
C HIS A 226 26.03 12.57 -6.86
N LEU A 227 25.28 11.86 -6.02
CA LEU A 227 23.86 11.61 -6.23
C LEU A 227 23.08 12.06 -4.99
N PHE A 228 22.10 12.92 -5.19
CA PHE A 228 21.13 13.32 -4.19
C PHE A 228 19.75 12.73 -4.51
N CYS A 229 19.17 12.00 -3.55
CA CYS A 229 17.85 11.40 -3.68
C CYS A 229 16.86 12.05 -2.71
N TYR A 230 15.69 12.46 -3.20
CA TYR A 230 14.61 12.89 -2.31
C TYR A 230 13.23 12.55 -2.89
N PRO A 231 12.22 12.33 -2.02
CA PRO A 231 10.85 12.09 -2.48
C PRO A 231 10.22 13.38 -2.98
N ALA A 232 9.52 13.32 -4.11
CA ALA A 232 8.67 14.42 -4.56
C ALA A 232 7.46 14.60 -3.62
N GLN A 233 6.99 13.51 -3.02
CA GLN A 233 5.98 13.49 -1.97
C GLN A 233 6.30 12.42 -0.94
N SER A 234 6.26 12.75 0.35
CA SER A 234 6.39 11.78 1.43
C SER A 234 5.25 10.76 1.38
N ASN A 235 5.60 9.47 1.40
CA ASN A 235 4.64 8.38 1.52
C ASN A 235 4.16 8.17 2.98
N PHE A 236 4.76 8.89 3.93
CA PHE A 236 4.41 8.90 5.35
C PHE A 236 3.44 10.04 5.67
N SER A 237 3.86 11.30 5.49
CA SER A 237 3.07 12.48 5.90
C SER A 237 2.20 13.07 4.78
N GLY A 238 2.47 12.69 3.53
CA GLY A 238 1.86 13.29 2.35
C GLY A 238 2.43 14.66 1.97
N LYS A 239 3.42 15.20 2.70
CA LYS A 239 4.11 16.45 2.36
C LYS A 239 4.71 16.36 0.96
N LYS A 240 4.52 17.39 0.14
CA LYS A 240 5.18 17.55 -1.16
C LYS A 240 6.40 18.44 -1.00
N TYR A 241 7.55 17.95 -1.43
CA TYR A 241 8.79 18.71 -1.37
C TYR A 241 8.89 19.64 -2.59
N PRO A 242 9.48 20.84 -2.44
CA PRO A 242 9.64 21.75 -3.56
C PRO A 242 10.42 21.10 -4.71
N LEU A 243 9.82 21.12 -5.91
CA LEU A 243 10.47 20.63 -7.13
C LEU A 243 11.65 21.51 -7.55
N SER A 244 11.70 22.76 -7.06
CA SER A 244 12.85 23.66 -7.23
C SER A 244 14.14 23.12 -6.59
N HIS A 245 14.05 22.19 -5.63
CA HIS A 245 15.21 21.57 -5.01
C HIS A 245 16.08 20.83 -6.04
N VAL A 246 15.49 20.28 -7.11
CA VAL A 246 16.24 19.70 -8.23
C VAL A 246 17.27 20.69 -8.79
N LYS A 247 16.79 21.87 -9.21
CA LYS A 247 17.67 22.91 -9.76
C LYS A 247 18.60 23.48 -8.70
N GLY A 248 18.16 23.55 -7.45
CA GLY A 248 18.99 24.01 -6.33
C GLY A 248 20.20 23.11 -6.08
N ILE A 249 20.01 21.80 -6.08
CA ILE A 249 21.07 20.80 -5.88
C ILE A 249 21.99 20.71 -7.11
N GLN A 250 21.44 20.63 -8.32
CA GLN A 250 22.23 20.59 -9.56
C GLN A 250 23.11 21.85 -9.71
N ALA A 251 22.62 23.02 -9.29
CA ALA A 251 23.36 24.28 -9.29
C ALA A 251 24.23 24.49 -8.03
N ARG A 252 24.33 23.49 -7.14
CA ARG A 252 25.09 23.54 -5.89
C ARG A 252 24.73 24.70 -4.93
N ARG A 253 23.46 25.13 -4.93
CA ARG A 253 22.94 26.18 -4.03
C ARG A 253 22.33 25.64 -2.75
N LEU A 254 21.98 24.36 -2.72
CA LEU A 254 21.35 23.70 -1.57
C LEU A 254 22.29 22.69 -0.94
N TYR A 255 22.21 22.53 0.38
CA TYR A 255 22.90 21.45 1.08
C TYR A 255 22.34 20.07 0.66
N PRO A 256 23.18 19.04 0.48
CA PRO A 256 24.63 19.00 0.73
C PRO A 256 25.49 19.48 -0.45
N ALA A 257 24.89 19.86 -1.57
CA ALA A 257 25.62 20.19 -2.79
C ALA A 257 26.47 21.46 -2.70
N CYS A 258 26.06 22.45 -1.91
CA CYS A 258 26.89 23.64 -1.64
C CYS A 258 28.15 23.32 -0.81
N ALA A 259 28.13 22.26 -0.01
CA ALA A 259 29.21 21.91 0.92
C ALA A 259 30.29 21.01 0.31
N HIS A 260 30.02 20.38 -0.85
CA HIS A 260 30.99 19.48 -1.48
C HIS A 260 31.14 19.75 -2.98
N LYS A 261 32.40 19.92 -3.40
CA LYS A 261 32.78 20.07 -4.81
C LYS A 261 32.53 18.79 -5.59
N GLY A 262 32.18 18.94 -6.86
CA GLY A 262 31.90 17.84 -7.78
C GLY A 262 30.62 18.07 -8.58
N ARG A 263 30.24 17.10 -9.40
CA ARG A 263 29.05 17.15 -10.25
C ARG A 263 27.88 16.45 -9.55
N TRP A 264 26.80 17.18 -9.32
CA TRP A 264 25.63 16.69 -8.60
C TRP A 264 24.51 16.28 -9.54
N PHE A 265 24.03 15.05 -9.35
CA PHE A 265 22.85 14.51 -10.01
C PHE A 265 21.72 14.35 -9.00
N VAL A 266 20.48 14.49 -9.46
CA VAL A 266 19.28 14.40 -8.64
C VAL A 266 18.40 13.25 -9.11
N LEU A 267 18.12 12.34 -8.20
CA LEU A 267 17.06 11.35 -8.36
C LEU A 267 15.83 11.82 -7.56
N LEU A 268 14.72 12.03 -8.27
CA LEU A 268 13.45 12.45 -7.70
C LEU A 268 12.52 11.25 -7.57
N ASP A 269 12.36 10.69 -6.36
CA ASP A 269 11.40 9.61 -6.14
C ASP A 269 9.96 10.14 -6.24
N ALA A 270 9.36 9.93 -7.41
CA ALA A 270 8.05 10.45 -7.77
C ALA A 270 6.91 9.47 -7.44
N ALA A 271 7.20 8.27 -6.93
CA ALA A 271 6.23 7.18 -6.86
C ALA A 271 4.98 7.49 -6.04
N ALA A 272 5.10 8.29 -4.97
CA ALA A 272 3.94 8.74 -4.19
C ALA A 272 3.24 9.94 -4.83
N LEU A 273 3.99 10.89 -5.42
CA LEU A 273 3.43 12.11 -6.00
C LEU A 273 2.51 11.80 -7.18
N VAL A 274 2.99 10.98 -8.13
CA VAL A 274 2.32 10.74 -9.42
C VAL A 274 1.05 9.89 -9.29
N SER A 275 0.77 9.37 -8.09
CA SER A 275 -0.49 8.68 -7.79
C SER A 275 -1.70 9.62 -7.88
N CYS A 276 -1.54 10.87 -7.45
CA CYS A 276 -2.63 11.84 -7.29
C CYS A 276 -2.24 13.26 -7.69
N SER A 277 -1.11 13.48 -8.36
CA SER A 277 -0.64 14.81 -8.73
C SER A 277 0.16 14.80 -10.03
N SER A 278 0.09 15.91 -10.76
CA SER A 278 0.91 16.10 -11.96
C SER A 278 2.37 16.31 -11.59
N LEU A 279 3.25 15.88 -12.49
CA LEU A 279 4.68 16.19 -12.48
C LEU A 279 5.06 16.67 -13.88
N ASN A 280 5.64 17.86 -13.97
CA ASN A 280 6.06 18.47 -15.23
C ASN A 280 7.60 18.51 -15.28
N LEU A 281 8.20 17.74 -16.17
CA LEU A 281 9.66 17.62 -16.27
C LEU A 281 10.33 18.79 -17.01
N GLN A 282 9.59 19.62 -17.76
CA GLN A 282 10.11 20.88 -18.30
C GLN A 282 10.45 21.87 -17.17
N THR A 283 9.66 21.90 -16.11
CA THR A 283 9.91 22.80 -14.96
C THR A 283 10.77 22.16 -13.87
N CYS A 284 10.77 20.82 -13.81
CA CYS A 284 11.51 20.01 -12.86
C CYS A 284 12.47 19.04 -13.58
N PRO A 285 13.66 19.51 -14.03
CA PRO A 285 14.55 18.71 -14.86
C PRO A 285 15.42 17.76 -14.03
N ALA A 286 14.81 16.81 -13.33
CA ALA A 286 15.53 15.81 -12.53
C ALA A 286 16.29 14.82 -13.43
N ASP A 287 17.46 14.34 -12.99
CA ASP A 287 18.27 13.44 -13.80
C ASP A 287 17.63 12.05 -13.92
N PHE A 288 17.02 11.57 -12.83
CA PHE A 288 16.45 10.24 -12.71
C PHE A 288 15.09 10.28 -11.99
N ILE A 289 14.05 9.70 -12.59
CA ILE A 289 12.70 9.68 -12.02
C ILE A 289 12.13 8.26 -12.04
N PRO A 290 12.20 7.52 -10.91
CA PRO A 290 11.57 6.21 -10.80
C PRO A 290 10.07 6.31 -10.50
N ILE A 291 9.27 5.47 -11.16
CA ILE A 291 7.81 5.39 -10.98
C ILE A 291 7.30 3.95 -10.97
N SER A 292 6.06 3.76 -10.50
CA SER A 292 5.32 2.49 -10.58
C SER A 292 3.90 2.75 -11.10
N PHE A 293 3.51 2.09 -12.19
CA PHE A 293 2.21 2.35 -12.86
C PHE A 293 1.00 1.94 -12.01
N TYR A 294 1.11 0.84 -11.27
CA TYR A 294 0.03 0.38 -10.38
C TYR A 294 -0.35 1.40 -9.28
N LYS A 295 0.51 2.38 -8.97
CA LYS A 295 0.17 3.46 -8.04
C LYS A 295 -0.67 4.57 -8.69
N MET A 296 -0.65 4.67 -10.02
CA MET A 296 -1.38 5.68 -10.78
C MET A 296 -2.79 5.19 -11.14
N PHE A 297 -2.91 3.95 -11.60
CA PHE A 297 -4.18 3.38 -12.08
C PHE A 297 -4.35 1.88 -11.78
N GLY A 298 -3.62 1.33 -10.80
CA GLY A 298 -3.89 0.02 -10.18
C GLY A 298 -3.46 -1.22 -10.96
N PHE A 299 -3.09 -1.08 -12.23
CA PHE A 299 -2.68 -2.17 -13.12
C PHE A 299 -1.59 -1.66 -14.07
N PRO A 300 -0.70 -2.49 -14.61
CA PRO A 300 -0.32 -3.80 -14.10
C PRO A 300 0.58 -3.66 -12.87
N THR A 301 0.53 -4.65 -11.98
CA THR A 301 1.50 -4.78 -10.88
C THR A 301 2.80 -5.38 -11.40
N GLY A 302 3.94 -5.03 -10.79
CA GLY A 302 5.24 -5.57 -11.21
C GLY A 302 5.84 -4.89 -12.43
N LEU A 303 5.28 -3.76 -12.86
CA LEU A 303 5.83 -2.88 -13.90
C LEU A 303 5.94 -1.44 -13.40
N GLY A 304 7.04 -0.80 -13.75
CA GLY A 304 7.29 0.62 -13.58
C GLY A 304 8.27 1.12 -14.62
N ALA A 305 8.82 2.30 -14.39
CA ALA A 305 9.80 2.87 -15.29
C ALA A 305 10.82 3.73 -14.52
N LEU A 306 11.98 3.87 -15.14
CA LEU A 306 12.94 4.93 -14.85
C LEU A 306 12.92 5.89 -16.04
N LEU A 307 12.51 7.14 -15.81
CA LEU A 307 12.77 8.20 -16.76
C LEU A 307 14.17 8.75 -16.50
N VAL A 308 14.97 8.88 -17.56
CA VAL A 308 16.36 9.34 -17.49
C VAL A 308 16.51 10.54 -18.41
N ARG A 309 17.04 11.64 -17.89
CA ARG A 309 17.37 12.81 -18.72
C ARG A 309 18.50 12.44 -19.67
N ASN A 310 18.35 12.71 -20.96
CA ASN A 310 19.23 12.19 -21.99
C ASN A 310 20.69 12.67 -21.84
N ASP A 311 20.90 13.90 -21.39
CA ASP A 311 22.23 14.46 -21.10
C ASP A 311 22.90 13.84 -19.86
N ALA A 312 22.12 13.28 -18.94
CA ALA A 312 22.58 12.58 -17.75
C ALA A 312 22.76 11.08 -18.00
N ALA A 313 22.09 10.50 -18.99
CA ALA A 313 22.12 9.05 -19.28
C ALA A 313 23.53 8.49 -19.48
N GLY A 314 24.46 9.30 -20.00
CA GLY A 314 25.86 8.93 -20.19
C GLY A 314 26.61 8.61 -18.90
N ILE A 315 26.16 9.11 -17.75
CA ILE A 315 26.77 8.82 -16.44
C ILE A 315 26.52 7.38 -16.00
N LEU A 316 25.39 6.79 -16.39
CA LEU A 316 25.03 5.42 -16.00
C LEU A 316 25.85 4.42 -16.82
N LYS A 317 26.68 3.65 -16.12
CA LYS A 317 27.57 2.61 -16.66
C LYS A 317 27.12 1.24 -16.15
N LYS A 318 26.30 0.56 -16.95
CA LYS A 318 25.89 -0.82 -16.67
C LYS A 318 27.05 -1.78 -16.97
N THR A 319 27.39 -2.63 -16.00
CA THR A 319 28.45 -3.65 -16.13
C THR A 319 27.92 -5.00 -16.60
N TYR A 320 26.67 -5.33 -16.26
CA TYR A 320 25.98 -6.51 -16.74
C TYR A 320 25.40 -6.27 -18.15
N PHE A 321 25.46 -7.29 -19.00
CA PHE A 321 24.77 -7.33 -20.28
C PHE A 321 24.03 -8.66 -20.43
N GLY A 322 22.87 -8.64 -21.07
CA GLY A 322 22.05 -9.83 -21.27
C GLY A 322 20.95 -9.60 -22.31
N GLY A 323 20.76 -10.57 -23.21
CA GLY A 323 19.81 -10.41 -24.32
C GLY A 323 20.24 -9.31 -25.29
N GLY A 324 19.29 -8.49 -25.73
CA GLY A 324 19.50 -7.43 -26.75
C GLY A 324 20.23 -6.17 -26.26
N THR A 325 20.81 -6.16 -25.06
CA THR A 325 21.48 -4.98 -24.50
C THR A 325 22.84 -4.67 -25.13
N ALA A 326 23.41 -5.66 -25.84
CA ALA A 326 24.68 -5.57 -26.57
C ALA A 326 24.44 -5.27 -28.05
N ALA A 327 25.17 -4.31 -28.61
CA ALA A 327 25.30 -4.18 -30.06
C ALA A 327 26.23 -5.27 -30.63
N ALA A 328 27.30 -5.58 -29.90
CA ALA A 328 28.23 -6.66 -30.23
C ALA A 328 28.96 -7.14 -28.95
N TYR A 329 29.33 -8.42 -28.91
CA TYR A 329 30.22 -8.96 -27.88
C TYR A 329 30.99 -10.17 -28.44
N LEU A 330 32.15 -10.45 -27.86
CA LEU A 330 32.89 -11.68 -28.15
C LEU A 330 32.72 -12.65 -26.99
N SER A 331 32.54 -13.94 -27.29
CA SER A 331 32.33 -14.96 -26.26
C SER A 331 33.63 -15.39 -25.57
N GLY A 332 34.76 -15.27 -26.25
CA GLY A 332 36.08 -15.70 -25.75
C GLY A 332 36.96 -14.58 -25.20
N GLU A 333 36.53 -13.32 -25.32
CA GLU A 333 37.33 -12.14 -24.96
C GLU A 333 36.47 -11.14 -24.19
N ASP A 334 37.12 -10.29 -23.38
CA ASP A 334 36.47 -9.17 -22.72
C ASP A 334 36.25 -8.02 -23.72
N TYR A 335 35.35 -8.26 -24.68
CA TYR A 335 34.92 -7.30 -25.69
C TYR A 335 33.40 -7.18 -25.67
N TYR A 336 32.92 -5.97 -25.44
CA TYR A 336 31.51 -5.65 -25.37
C TYR A 336 31.24 -4.22 -25.86
N VAL A 337 30.26 -4.09 -26.76
CA VAL A 337 29.75 -2.81 -27.27
C VAL A 337 28.30 -2.68 -26.83
N GLN A 338 28.00 -1.64 -26.06
CA GLN A 338 26.65 -1.32 -25.61
C GLN A 338 25.74 -0.95 -26.79
N ALA A 339 24.45 -1.30 -26.71
CA ALA A 339 23.44 -0.77 -27.62
C ALA A 339 23.47 0.77 -27.64
N ALA A 340 23.13 1.39 -28.78
CA ALA A 340 23.16 2.85 -28.89
C ALA A 340 21.98 3.50 -28.16
N ASN A 341 20.79 2.88 -28.22
CA ASN A 341 19.59 3.38 -27.56
C ASN A 341 19.64 3.16 -26.04
N ILE A 342 19.28 4.19 -25.27
CA ILE A 342 19.29 4.14 -23.80
C ILE A 342 18.33 3.07 -23.28
N SER A 343 17.12 2.93 -23.81
CA SER A 343 16.19 1.88 -23.34
C SER A 343 16.80 0.49 -23.47
N ASP A 344 17.36 0.20 -24.65
CA ASP A 344 17.87 -1.12 -25.00
C ASP A 344 19.11 -1.46 -24.17
N ARG A 345 19.93 -0.48 -23.78
CA ARG A 345 21.10 -0.69 -22.90
C ARG A 345 20.71 -1.21 -21.52
N PHE A 346 19.53 -0.84 -21.02
CA PHE A 346 19.16 -1.06 -19.62
C PHE A 346 18.06 -2.11 -19.43
N GLU A 347 17.35 -2.50 -20.49
CA GLU A 347 16.30 -3.52 -20.47
C GLU A 347 16.85 -4.90 -20.79
N ASP A 348 17.12 -5.69 -19.75
CA ASP A 348 17.67 -7.04 -19.91
C ASP A 348 16.66 -8.02 -20.51
N GLY A 349 17.04 -8.64 -21.61
CA GLY A 349 16.22 -9.67 -22.26
C GLY A 349 14.89 -9.13 -22.78
N THR A 350 13.88 -10.01 -22.81
CA THR A 350 12.54 -9.62 -23.27
C THR A 350 11.80 -8.88 -22.17
N VAL A 351 11.42 -7.63 -22.43
CA VAL A 351 10.59 -6.82 -21.53
C VAL A 351 9.20 -7.43 -21.34
N SER A 352 8.51 -7.06 -20.25
CA SER A 352 7.10 -7.46 -20.04
C SER A 352 6.17 -6.71 -21.00
N PHE A 353 6.26 -7.01 -22.29
CA PHE A 353 5.59 -6.26 -23.36
C PHE A 353 4.07 -6.29 -23.22
N LEU A 354 3.48 -7.40 -22.72
CA LEU A 354 2.04 -7.48 -22.46
C LEU A 354 1.60 -6.55 -21.34
N ASP A 355 2.38 -6.42 -20.27
CA ASP A 355 2.10 -5.46 -19.19
C ASP A 355 2.30 -4.02 -19.69
N ILE A 356 3.34 -3.78 -20.51
CA ILE A 356 3.57 -2.47 -21.14
C ILE A 356 2.39 -2.07 -22.02
N ILE A 357 1.81 -3.00 -22.79
CA ILE A 357 0.57 -2.74 -23.54
C ILE A 357 -0.58 -2.38 -22.57
N GLY A 358 -0.67 -3.06 -21.43
CA GLY A 358 -1.61 -2.74 -20.35
C GLY A 358 -1.51 -1.30 -19.83
N VAL A 359 -0.30 -0.73 -19.76
CA VAL A 359 -0.08 0.67 -19.38
C VAL A 359 -0.75 1.64 -20.34
N ASN A 360 -0.82 1.32 -21.64
CA ASN A 360 -1.55 2.12 -22.63
C ASN A 360 -3.02 2.29 -22.23
N HIS A 361 -3.69 1.17 -21.96
CA HIS A 361 -5.08 1.14 -21.52
C HIS A 361 -5.28 1.82 -20.16
N GLY A 362 -4.28 1.75 -19.30
CA GLY A 362 -4.24 2.48 -18.02
C GLY A 362 -4.29 3.99 -18.19
N PHE A 363 -3.46 4.55 -19.08
CA PHE A 363 -3.51 5.98 -19.39
C PHE A 363 -4.82 6.40 -20.06
N ASP A 364 -5.36 5.58 -20.98
CA ASP A 364 -6.66 5.83 -21.61
C ASP A 364 -7.80 5.88 -20.58
N ALA A 365 -7.88 4.89 -19.71
CA ALA A 365 -8.92 4.82 -18.71
C ALA A 365 -8.79 5.96 -17.69
N LEU A 366 -7.57 6.27 -17.23
CA LEU A 366 -7.33 7.38 -16.31
C LEU A 366 -7.78 8.71 -16.94
N TYR A 367 -7.35 9.01 -18.18
CA TYR A 367 -7.75 10.23 -18.89
C TYR A 367 -9.25 10.29 -19.14
N ARG A 368 -9.86 9.20 -19.60
CA ARG A 368 -11.31 9.13 -19.85
C ARG A 368 -12.13 9.40 -18.59
N ILE A 369 -11.72 8.87 -17.44
CA ILE A 369 -12.45 8.99 -16.17
C ILE A 369 -12.23 10.36 -15.52
N THR A 370 -10.99 10.86 -15.52
CA THR A 370 -10.61 12.00 -14.69
C THR A 370 -10.31 13.27 -15.48
N GLY A 371 -10.14 13.16 -16.80
CA GLY A 371 -9.69 14.23 -17.69
C GLY A 371 -8.21 14.52 -17.57
N ASN A 372 -7.68 14.76 -16.36
CA ASN A 372 -6.26 15.03 -16.14
C ASN A 372 -5.86 14.83 -14.66
N MET A 373 -4.55 14.92 -14.38
CA MET A 373 -4.00 14.79 -13.03
C MET A 373 -4.32 15.98 -12.11
N HIS A 374 -4.60 17.17 -12.65
CA HIS A 374 -4.99 18.33 -11.85
C HIS A 374 -6.36 18.10 -11.21
N ASN A 375 -7.32 17.57 -11.96
CA ASN A 375 -8.63 17.19 -11.44
C ASN A 375 -8.51 16.13 -10.32
N ILE A 376 -7.67 15.11 -10.52
CA ILE A 376 -7.38 14.11 -9.48
C ILE A 376 -6.81 14.77 -8.23
N GLN A 377 -5.83 15.66 -8.39
CA GLN A 377 -5.22 16.39 -7.28
C GLN A 377 -6.26 17.20 -6.50
N GLN A 378 -7.09 17.99 -7.17
CA GLN A 378 -8.10 18.83 -6.52
C GLN A 378 -9.13 17.98 -5.78
N HIS A 379 -9.62 16.90 -6.39
CA HIS A 379 -10.59 16.00 -5.79
C HIS A 379 -10.03 15.28 -4.54
N THR A 380 -8.90 14.61 -4.69
CA THR A 380 -8.30 13.80 -3.61
C THR A 380 -7.79 14.67 -2.46
N PHE A 381 -7.24 15.84 -2.76
CA PHE A 381 -6.87 16.82 -1.74
C PHE A 381 -8.09 17.33 -0.98
N GLY A 382 -9.22 17.60 -1.65
CA GLY A 382 -10.46 18.02 -1.01
C GLY A 382 -10.94 17.02 0.04
N LEU A 383 -11.00 15.74 -0.33
CA LEU A 383 -11.37 14.64 0.58
C LEU A 383 -10.41 14.53 1.77
N ALA A 384 -9.11 14.60 1.50
CA ALA A 384 -8.07 14.51 2.51
C ALA A 384 -8.13 15.70 3.48
N ARG A 385 -8.26 16.92 2.95
CA ARG A 385 -8.38 18.17 3.73
C ARG A 385 -9.61 18.14 4.62
N TYR A 386 -10.77 17.77 4.08
CA TYR A 386 -12.00 17.66 4.84
C TYR A 386 -11.87 16.69 6.01
N THR A 387 -11.33 15.49 5.73
CA THR A 387 -11.10 14.46 6.76
C THR A 387 -10.11 14.95 7.81
N TYR A 388 -9.03 15.63 7.41
CA TYR A 388 -8.04 16.19 8.33
C TYR A 388 -8.65 17.27 9.24
N MET A 389 -9.45 18.18 8.68
CA MET A 389 -10.10 19.25 9.45
C MET A 389 -11.00 18.68 10.53
N LEU A 390 -11.83 17.68 10.20
CA LEU A 390 -12.74 17.10 11.18
C LEU A 390 -12.02 16.20 12.18
N LEU A 391 -11.15 15.29 11.73
CA LEU A 391 -10.42 14.37 12.60
C LEU A 391 -9.53 15.12 13.59
N SER A 392 -8.81 16.16 13.14
CA SER A 392 -7.90 16.91 14.01
C SER A 392 -8.59 17.88 14.97
N SER A 393 -9.86 18.22 14.72
CA SER A 393 -10.69 19.03 15.61
C SER A 393 -11.61 18.19 16.51
N LEU A 394 -11.61 16.87 16.35
CA LEU A 394 -12.49 15.98 17.11
C LEU A 394 -11.95 15.80 18.54
N CYS A 395 -12.84 15.94 19.52
CA CYS A 395 -12.51 15.80 20.93
C CYS A 395 -13.46 14.81 21.65
N HIS A 396 -12.91 14.16 22.67
CA HIS A 396 -13.68 13.39 23.65
C HIS A 396 -14.61 14.29 24.47
N GLY A 397 -15.52 13.70 25.25
CA GLY A 397 -16.42 14.44 26.15
C GLY A 397 -15.72 15.33 27.16
N ASN A 398 -14.46 15.04 27.50
CA ASN A 398 -13.63 15.84 28.40
C ASN A 398 -12.78 16.91 27.69
N GLY A 399 -13.00 17.13 26.39
CA GLY A 399 -12.32 18.14 25.59
C GLY A 399 -10.93 17.75 25.07
N ARG A 400 -10.39 16.57 25.42
CA ARG A 400 -9.11 16.11 24.87
C ARG A 400 -9.22 15.71 23.40
N PRO A 401 -8.20 15.96 22.57
CA PRO A 401 -8.19 15.53 21.16
C PRO A 401 -8.33 14.01 21.02
N VAL A 402 -8.96 13.59 19.93
CA VAL A 402 -9.14 12.17 19.56
C VAL A 402 -7.99 11.64 18.71
N ALA A 403 -7.28 12.52 18.01
CA ALA A 403 -6.22 12.12 17.09
C ALA A 403 -4.99 13.03 17.21
N GLN A 404 -3.82 12.40 17.23
CA GLN A 404 -2.54 13.05 17.04
C GLN A 404 -2.15 12.95 15.56
N MET A 405 -2.11 14.09 14.87
CA MET A 405 -1.82 14.15 13.42
C MET A 405 -0.32 14.28 13.14
N TYR A 406 0.19 13.53 12.16
CA TYR A 406 1.58 13.58 11.67
C TYR A 406 1.63 14.19 10.27
N THR A 407 1.51 15.51 10.21
CA THR A 407 1.54 16.30 8.98
C THR A 407 2.23 17.63 9.24
N GLU A 408 2.86 18.18 8.21
CA GLU A 408 3.42 19.52 8.19
C GLU A 408 2.56 20.38 7.25
N GLY A 409 2.25 21.64 7.62
CA GLY A 409 1.51 22.55 6.74
C GLY A 409 -0.02 22.44 6.74
N GLN A 410 -0.62 21.68 7.68
CA GLN A 410 -2.06 21.70 8.02
C GLN A 410 -3.04 21.59 6.83
N PHE A 411 -2.65 20.88 5.76
CA PHE A 411 -3.44 20.71 4.54
C PHE A 411 -3.85 22.02 3.86
N GLU A 412 -3.06 23.09 3.95
CA GLU A 412 -3.45 24.42 3.44
C GLU A 412 -3.55 24.52 1.91
N SER A 413 -2.71 23.78 1.18
CA SER A 413 -2.65 23.83 -0.29
C SER A 413 -2.42 22.45 -0.93
N PRO A 414 -3.08 22.15 -2.07
CA PRO A 414 -2.80 20.95 -2.86
C PRO A 414 -1.39 20.95 -3.46
N VAL A 415 -0.70 22.09 -3.49
CA VAL A 415 0.69 22.20 -3.98
C VAL A 415 1.67 21.60 -2.97
N THR A 416 1.43 21.79 -1.67
CA THR A 416 2.36 21.41 -0.60
C THR A 416 1.97 20.13 0.14
N GLN A 417 0.73 19.65 -0.03
CA GLN A 417 0.23 18.46 0.64
C GLN A 417 -0.54 17.55 -0.34
N GLY A 418 -0.29 16.24 -0.24
CA GLY A 418 -0.97 15.19 -0.97
C GLY A 418 -2.16 14.59 -0.19
N ALA A 419 -2.80 13.58 -0.79
CA ALA A 419 -4.01 12.97 -0.28
C ALA A 419 -3.76 11.88 0.80
N ILE A 420 -2.70 12.02 1.61
CA ILE A 420 -2.31 11.08 2.66
C ILE A 420 -2.48 11.75 4.02
N LEU A 421 -3.23 11.12 4.92
CA LEU A 421 -3.33 11.50 6.33
C LEU A 421 -2.67 10.42 7.16
N ASN A 422 -1.88 10.84 8.14
CA ASN A 422 -1.17 9.96 9.04
C ASN A 422 -1.39 10.44 10.47
N PHE A 423 -1.75 9.52 11.37
CA PHE A 423 -2.16 9.85 12.73
C PHE A 423 -2.09 8.63 13.65
N ASN A 424 -2.12 8.88 14.95
CA ASN A 424 -2.53 7.91 15.95
C ASN A 424 -3.80 8.40 16.65
N LEU A 425 -4.68 7.48 17.06
CA LEU A 425 -5.82 7.82 17.89
C LEU A 425 -5.42 7.85 19.37
N THR A 426 -6.07 8.69 20.15
CA THR A 426 -5.88 8.80 21.60
C THR A 426 -7.17 8.45 22.33
N ASP A 427 -7.06 7.96 23.56
CA ASP A 427 -8.20 7.77 24.45
C ASP A 427 -8.53 9.07 25.24
N SER A 428 -9.59 9.03 26.04
CA SER A 428 -9.98 10.18 26.88
C SER A 428 -8.95 10.52 27.95
N LYS A 429 -8.00 9.64 28.25
CA LYS A 429 -6.86 9.91 29.14
C LYS A 429 -5.65 10.43 28.38
N GLY A 430 -5.76 10.67 27.07
CA GLY A 430 -4.69 11.15 26.19
C GLY A 430 -3.62 10.11 25.89
N GLN A 431 -3.87 8.83 26.18
CA GLN A 431 -2.96 7.73 25.87
C GLN A 431 -3.19 7.28 24.43
N ILE A 432 -2.12 6.85 23.75
CA ILE A 432 -2.22 6.37 22.37
C ILE A 432 -2.94 5.02 22.34
N ILE A 433 -3.91 4.92 21.45
CA ILE A 433 -4.56 3.67 21.08
C ILE A 433 -3.68 3.00 20.02
N GLY A 434 -3.27 1.77 20.30
CA GLY A 434 -2.40 0.99 19.41
C GLY A 434 -2.99 0.84 18.01
N TYR A 435 -2.17 1.05 16.97
CA TYR A 435 -2.62 1.01 15.58
C TYR A 435 -3.19 -0.36 15.17
N ALA A 436 -2.75 -1.46 15.79
CA ALA A 436 -3.26 -2.81 15.53
C ALA A 436 -4.69 -2.98 16.07
N GLN A 437 -5.05 -2.30 17.16
CA GLN A 437 -6.46 -2.22 17.59
C GLN A 437 -7.30 -1.46 16.58
N VAL A 438 -6.80 -0.32 16.09
CA VAL A 438 -7.50 0.48 15.08
C VAL A 438 -7.70 -0.31 13.79
N ASP A 439 -6.68 -1.00 13.31
CA ASP A 439 -6.73 -1.85 12.10
C ASP A 439 -7.74 -3.00 12.22
N ARG A 440 -7.74 -3.72 13.36
CA ARG A 440 -8.72 -4.77 13.62
C ARG A 440 -10.14 -4.23 13.62
N MET A 441 -10.37 -3.09 14.27
CA MET A 441 -11.69 -2.46 14.28
C MET A 441 -12.10 -1.96 12.89
N ALA A 442 -11.19 -1.34 12.14
CA ALA A 442 -11.44 -0.88 10.77
C ALA A 442 -11.85 -2.04 9.86
N SER A 443 -11.17 -3.19 10.00
CA SER A 443 -11.50 -4.43 9.28
C SER A 443 -12.93 -4.92 9.56
N LEU A 444 -13.43 -4.78 10.79
CA LEU A 444 -14.82 -5.14 11.13
C LEU A 444 -15.85 -4.23 10.45
N TYR A 445 -15.48 -2.99 10.17
CA TYR A 445 -16.30 -2.01 9.44
C TYR A 445 -16.05 -2.03 7.93
N ASN A 446 -15.24 -2.98 7.44
CA ASN A 446 -14.80 -3.08 6.04
C ASN A 446 -14.12 -1.79 5.52
N ILE A 447 -13.35 -1.15 6.40
CA ILE A 447 -12.52 0.01 6.12
C ILE A 447 -11.08 -0.47 6.00
N HIS A 448 -10.45 -0.22 4.85
CA HIS A 448 -9.12 -0.71 4.54
C HIS A 448 -8.13 0.44 4.74
N VAL A 449 -7.33 0.34 5.80
CA VAL A 449 -6.29 1.32 6.16
C VAL A 449 -4.93 0.65 6.15
N ARG A 450 -3.87 1.44 6.34
CA ARG A 450 -2.51 0.91 6.52
C ARG A 450 -1.98 1.29 7.89
N THR A 451 -1.19 0.40 8.49
CA THR A 451 -0.52 0.66 9.76
C THR A 451 0.99 0.41 9.70
N GLY A 452 1.72 0.92 10.70
CA GLY A 452 3.18 0.79 10.84
C GLY A 452 3.94 2.06 10.43
N CYS A 453 5.17 1.91 9.93
CA CYS A 453 6.01 3.02 9.45
C CYS A 453 6.02 3.20 7.93
N PHE A 454 5.18 2.45 7.20
CA PHE A 454 5.00 2.57 5.74
C PHE A 454 6.30 2.49 4.91
N CYS A 455 7.29 1.70 5.35
CA CYS A 455 8.62 1.66 4.73
C CYS A 455 9.29 3.04 4.66
N ASN A 456 9.05 3.91 5.64
CA ASN A 456 9.70 5.22 5.78
C ASN A 456 10.04 5.42 7.26
N THR A 457 11.08 4.71 7.71
CA THR A 457 11.49 4.68 9.11
C THR A 457 12.02 6.03 9.57
N GLY A 458 12.65 6.82 8.69
CA GLY A 458 13.17 8.14 9.07
C GLY A 458 12.05 9.13 9.40
N ALA A 459 11.02 9.22 8.55
CA ALA A 459 9.84 10.02 8.88
C ALA A 459 9.10 9.47 10.12
N CYS A 460 8.94 8.15 10.21
CA CYS A 460 8.33 7.50 11.37
C CYS A 460 9.04 7.87 12.68
N GLN A 461 10.37 7.77 12.72
CA GLN A 461 11.17 8.17 13.88
C GLN A 461 11.02 9.65 14.20
N SER A 462 11.07 10.51 13.20
CA SER A 462 10.97 11.96 13.37
C SER A 462 9.61 12.35 13.95
N PHE A 463 8.50 11.88 13.36
CA PHE A 463 7.15 12.23 13.80
C PHE A 463 6.76 11.58 15.13
N LEU A 464 7.24 10.37 15.42
CA LEU A 464 6.95 9.65 16.66
C LEU A 464 7.98 9.92 17.76
N GLY A 465 9.02 10.73 17.52
CA GLY A 465 10.07 10.98 18.51
C GLY A 465 10.85 9.72 18.93
N ILE A 466 10.97 8.73 18.05
CA ILE A 466 11.65 7.45 18.36
C ILE A 466 13.16 7.61 18.11
N THR A 467 13.95 7.48 19.17
CA THR A 467 15.42 7.54 19.09
C THR A 467 16.00 6.29 18.41
N ASN A 468 17.24 6.42 17.91
CA ASN A 468 17.96 5.30 17.33
C ASN A 468 18.20 4.18 18.36
N GLU A 469 18.49 4.52 19.61
CA GLU A 469 18.61 3.55 20.71
C GLU A 469 17.29 2.81 20.94
N GLN A 470 16.16 3.52 20.97
CA GLN A 470 14.86 2.91 21.14
C GLN A 470 14.55 1.93 20.01
N MET A 471 14.78 2.32 18.75
CA MET A 471 14.55 1.45 17.60
C MET A 471 15.39 0.17 17.69
N ARG A 472 16.68 0.28 18.03
CA ARG A 472 17.57 -0.89 18.20
C ARG A 472 17.12 -1.80 19.33
N ARG A 473 16.75 -1.23 20.48
CA ARG A 473 16.21 -1.99 21.63
C ARG A 473 14.93 -2.71 21.26
N ASN A 474 14.00 -2.03 20.58
CA ASN A 474 12.74 -2.64 20.14
C ASN A 474 13.00 -3.83 19.22
N LEU A 475 13.90 -3.68 18.24
CA LEU A 475 14.26 -4.78 17.34
C LEU A 475 14.92 -5.95 18.10
N GLN A 476 15.80 -5.67 19.05
CA GLN A 476 16.43 -6.70 19.90
C GLN A 476 15.41 -7.45 20.77
N ALA A 477 14.34 -6.79 21.20
CA ALA A 477 13.21 -7.40 21.88
C ALA A 477 12.27 -8.19 20.93
N GLY A 478 12.57 -8.22 19.63
CA GLY A 478 11.83 -8.98 18.62
C GLY A 478 10.75 -8.19 17.88
N HIS A 479 10.64 -6.87 18.10
CA HIS A 479 9.65 -6.04 17.42
C HIS A 479 9.97 -5.86 15.94
N VAL A 480 8.93 -5.97 15.11
CA VAL A 480 8.99 -5.74 13.67
C VAL A 480 7.94 -4.70 13.29
N CYS A 481 8.25 -3.85 12.32
CA CYS A 481 7.33 -2.80 11.88
C CYS A 481 6.00 -3.40 11.38
N GLY A 482 4.88 -2.97 11.99
CA GLY A 482 3.53 -3.45 11.65
C GLY A 482 3.12 -4.72 12.38
N ASP A 483 3.88 -5.18 13.39
CA ASP A 483 3.47 -6.28 14.25
C ASP A 483 2.31 -5.89 15.20
N SER A 484 1.87 -6.84 16.03
CA SER A 484 0.83 -6.59 17.04
C SER A 484 1.32 -5.85 18.28
N LEU A 485 2.63 -5.62 18.41
CA LEU A 485 3.27 -4.91 19.51
C LEU A 485 3.49 -3.45 19.08
N ASP A 486 2.38 -2.75 18.99
CA ASP A 486 2.28 -1.40 18.45
C ASP A 486 2.60 -0.28 19.47
N LEU A 487 2.72 -0.63 20.76
CA LEU A 487 3.10 0.26 21.85
C LEU A 487 4.23 -0.36 22.69
N VAL A 488 5.32 0.39 22.91
CA VAL A 488 6.42 0.02 23.81
C VAL A 488 6.57 1.14 24.83
N ASP A 489 6.43 0.83 26.12
CA ASP A 489 6.44 1.81 27.22
C ASP A 489 5.45 2.97 27.01
N GLY A 490 4.30 2.70 26.37
CA GLY A 490 3.28 3.70 26.02
C GLY A 490 3.60 4.54 24.77
N GLN A 491 4.78 4.35 24.16
CA GLN A 491 5.16 5.02 22.92
C GLN A 491 4.76 4.18 21.69
N PRO A 492 4.07 4.75 20.69
CA PRO A 492 3.78 4.06 19.45
C PRO A 492 5.04 3.68 18.66
N THR A 493 5.06 2.46 18.11
CA THR A 493 6.12 1.96 17.22
C THR A 493 5.86 2.26 15.73
N GLY A 494 4.70 2.86 15.45
CA GLY A 494 4.18 3.16 14.12
C GLY A 494 2.83 3.88 14.24
N SER A 495 2.17 4.13 13.12
CA SER A 495 0.93 4.92 13.10
C SER A 495 -0.11 4.32 12.15
N VAL A 496 -1.26 4.98 12.05
CA VAL A 496 -2.33 4.67 11.09
C VAL A 496 -2.27 5.67 9.94
N ARG A 497 -2.37 5.17 8.72
CA ARG A 497 -2.42 5.98 7.50
C ARG A 497 -3.69 5.67 6.72
N VAL A 498 -4.38 6.74 6.35
CA VAL A 498 -5.44 6.73 5.33
C VAL A 498 -5.02 7.58 4.15
N SER A 499 -5.40 7.16 2.95
CA SER A 499 -5.04 7.81 1.71
C SER A 499 -6.17 7.70 0.71
N PHE A 500 -6.48 8.79 0.03
CA PHE A 500 -7.58 8.87 -0.93
C PHE A 500 -7.05 8.74 -2.36
N GLY A 501 -7.81 8.05 -3.21
CA GLY A 501 -7.51 7.85 -4.63
C GLY A 501 -8.56 8.52 -5.50
N TYR A 502 -8.35 8.49 -6.82
CA TYR A 502 -9.23 9.16 -7.78
C TYR A 502 -10.67 8.60 -7.84
N MET A 503 -10.91 7.46 -7.20
CA MET A 503 -12.22 6.82 -7.09
C MET A 503 -12.85 6.96 -5.70
N SER A 504 -12.13 7.53 -4.73
CA SER A 504 -12.66 7.71 -3.37
C SER A 504 -13.81 8.72 -3.39
N THR A 505 -14.79 8.55 -2.50
CA THR A 505 -15.95 9.43 -2.45
C THR A 505 -16.05 10.20 -1.14
N PHE A 506 -16.94 11.19 -1.09
CA PHE A 506 -17.28 11.87 0.15
C PHE A 506 -17.85 10.90 1.19
N GLU A 507 -18.61 9.90 0.76
CA GLU A 507 -19.15 8.86 1.63
C GLU A 507 -18.04 8.03 2.29
N ASP A 508 -16.88 7.86 1.65
CA ASP A 508 -15.72 7.21 2.29
C ASP A 508 -15.18 8.05 3.44
N CYS A 509 -15.09 9.37 3.29
CA CYS A 509 -14.75 10.28 4.40
C CYS A 509 -15.75 10.15 5.55
N GLN A 510 -17.05 10.16 5.25
CA GLN A 510 -18.11 10.07 6.26
C GLN A 510 -18.09 8.74 7.00
N LYS A 511 -17.92 7.62 6.30
CA LYS A 511 -17.84 6.29 6.91
C LYS A 511 -16.63 6.19 7.82
N PHE A 512 -15.48 6.67 7.38
CA PHE A 512 -14.27 6.68 8.18
C PHE A 512 -14.39 7.54 9.43
N LEU A 513 -14.89 8.78 9.31
CA LEU A 513 -15.09 9.66 10.46
C LEU A 513 -16.15 9.10 11.44
N SER A 514 -17.25 8.54 10.92
CA SER A 514 -18.26 7.86 11.73
C SER A 514 -17.67 6.66 12.48
N PHE A 515 -16.85 5.86 11.81
CA PHE A 515 -16.13 4.75 12.42
C PHE A 515 -15.26 5.22 13.59
N VAL A 516 -14.47 6.28 13.40
CA VAL A 516 -13.63 6.85 14.48
C VAL A 516 -14.50 7.27 15.66
N VAL A 517 -15.58 8.01 15.38
CA VAL A 517 -16.51 8.49 16.40
C VAL A 517 -17.19 7.36 17.15
N GLU A 518 -17.67 6.34 16.46
CA GLU A 518 -18.40 5.22 17.06
C GLU A 518 -17.49 4.33 17.90
N CYS A 519 -16.27 4.07 17.43
CA CYS A 519 -15.39 3.08 18.04
C CYS A 519 -14.44 3.66 19.10
N PHE A 520 -14.02 4.92 18.97
CA PHE A 520 -12.89 5.46 19.75
C PHE A 520 -13.20 6.74 20.53
N VAL A 521 -14.35 7.38 20.30
CA VAL A 521 -14.66 8.67 20.96
C VAL A 521 -15.63 8.50 22.12
N GLU A 522 -15.09 8.65 23.33
CA GLU A 522 -15.88 8.80 24.57
C GLU A 522 -16.88 9.97 24.48
N LYS A 523 -18.13 9.69 24.84
CA LYS A 523 -19.27 10.60 24.67
C LYS A 523 -19.38 11.58 25.87
N PRO A 524 -19.96 12.78 25.66
CA PRO A 524 -20.48 13.32 24.39
C PRO A 524 -19.37 13.66 23.40
N VAL A 525 -19.65 13.55 22.10
CA VAL A 525 -18.68 13.98 21.07
C VAL A 525 -18.60 15.50 21.07
N THR A 526 -17.39 16.05 21.15
CA THR A 526 -17.17 17.50 21.06
C THR A 526 -16.23 17.83 19.90
N VAL A 527 -16.22 19.10 19.49
CA VAL A 527 -15.36 19.59 18.41
C VAL A 527 -14.68 20.86 18.91
N ASP A 528 -13.37 20.94 18.77
CA ASP A 528 -12.61 22.17 18.98
C ASP A 528 -12.96 23.19 17.88
N GLN A 529 -13.89 24.08 18.22
CA GLN A 529 -14.39 25.13 17.34
C GLN A 529 -13.31 26.17 17.00
N VAL A 530 -12.37 26.42 17.90
CA VAL A 530 -11.27 27.38 17.68
C VAL A 530 -10.34 26.83 16.61
N ARG A 531 -9.92 25.58 16.76
CA ARG A 531 -9.10 24.90 15.76
C ARG A 531 -9.82 24.78 14.43
N LEU A 532 -11.09 24.38 14.43
CA LEU A 532 -11.87 24.21 13.20
C LEU A 532 -11.98 25.54 12.45
N GLN A 533 -12.28 26.64 13.16
CA GLN A 533 -12.40 27.96 12.54
C GLN A 533 -11.06 28.46 12.00
N LYS A 534 -9.95 28.22 12.71
CA LYS A 534 -8.60 28.53 12.21
C LYS A 534 -8.27 27.79 10.91
N LEU A 535 -8.62 26.51 10.82
CA LEU A 535 -8.40 25.72 9.61
C LEU A 535 -9.29 26.20 8.46
N LYS A 536 -10.53 26.62 8.74
CA LYS A 536 -11.42 27.22 7.74
C LYS A 536 -10.86 28.52 7.16
N THR A 537 -10.37 29.43 8.01
CA THR A 537 -9.87 30.75 7.58
C THR A 537 -8.54 30.66 6.82
N ALA A 538 -7.64 29.74 7.17
CA ALA A 538 -6.41 29.50 6.42
C ALA A 538 -6.69 29.19 4.92
N THR A 539 -7.81 28.52 4.62
CA THR A 539 -8.27 28.26 3.23
C THR A 539 -8.64 29.52 2.46
N ALA A 540 -9.25 30.50 3.11
CA ALA A 540 -9.73 31.70 2.45
C ALA A 540 -8.56 32.58 1.99
N ALA A 541 -7.47 32.58 2.78
CA ALA A 541 -6.26 33.32 2.45
C ALA A 541 -5.49 32.70 1.27
N SER A 542 -5.41 31.36 1.18
CA SER A 542 -4.72 30.69 0.08
C SER A 542 -5.44 30.83 -1.27
N ARG A 543 -6.78 30.88 -1.29
CA ARG A 543 -7.58 31.12 -2.50
C ARG A 543 -7.42 32.54 -3.09
N GLY A 544 -6.91 33.51 -2.32
CA GLY A 544 -6.71 34.89 -2.80
C GLY A 544 -5.44 35.11 -3.61
N SER A 545 -4.53 34.12 -3.68
CA SER A 545 -3.20 34.26 -4.28
C SER A 545 -3.04 33.56 -5.65
N ASP A 546 -3.98 32.73 -6.08
CA ASP A 546 -3.87 31.96 -7.32
C ASP A 546 -4.55 32.69 -8.50
N ASN A 547 -3.95 33.80 -8.95
CA ASN A 547 -4.23 34.38 -10.27
C ASN A 547 -3.05 34.10 -11.21
N HIS A 548 -3.04 32.92 -11.84
CA HIS A 548 -2.24 32.69 -13.03
C HIS A 548 -3.15 32.71 -14.27
N PRO A 549 -2.75 33.41 -15.34
CA PRO A 549 -3.58 33.62 -16.52
C PRO A 549 -3.72 32.31 -17.32
N SER A 550 -4.95 31.94 -17.61
CA SER A 550 -5.28 30.87 -18.54
C SER A 550 -4.71 31.20 -19.94
N PRO A 551 -3.99 30.28 -20.60
CA PRO A 551 -3.52 30.51 -21.96
C PRO A 551 -4.71 30.52 -22.91
N LYS A 552 -4.96 31.68 -23.53
CA LYS A 552 -5.89 31.82 -24.66
C LYS A 552 -5.34 31.02 -25.83
N MET A 553 -5.93 29.85 -26.09
CA MET A 553 -5.77 29.18 -27.38
C MET A 553 -6.64 29.90 -28.41
N THR A 554 -6.00 30.48 -29.41
CA THR A 554 -6.63 31.06 -30.60
C THR A 554 -7.13 29.94 -31.51
N ASN A 555 -8.43 29.95 -31.81
CA ASN A 555 -9.07 29.05 -32.77
C ASN A 555 -8.51 29.26 -34.18
N GLY A 556 -7.89 28.21 -34.73
CA GLY A 556 -7.57 28.08 -36.14
C GLY A 556 -8.46 27.04 -36.81
N GLY A 557 -9.34 27.52 -37.70
CA GLY A 557 -9.96 26.83 -38.85
C GLY A 557 -10.37 25.36 -38.75
N ILE A 558 -11.67 25.12 -38.60
CA ILE A 558 -12.31 23.84 -38.99
C ILE A 558 -12.86 24.01 -40.42
N CYS A 559 -12.43 23.12 -41.32
CA CYS A 559 -13.07 22.90 -42.62
C CYS A 559 -14.38 22.13 -42.43
N LYS A 560 -15.43 22.64 -43.08
CA LYS A 560 -16.80 22.09 -43.16
C LYS A 560 -16.83 20.72 -43.83
N VAL A 561 -17.66 19.81 -43.31
CA VAL A 561 -18.39 18.81 -44.10
C VAL A 561 -19.79 18.69 -43.49
N ASP A 562 -20.78 18.66 -44.38
CA ASP A 562 -22.19 18.98 -44.18
C ASP A 562 -23.02 17.93 -43.39
N GLU A 563 -24.04 18.45 -42.69
CA GLU A 563 -25.17 17.72 -42.13
C GLU A 563 -26.19 17.36 -43.23
N GLU A 564 -26.65 16.11 -43.24
CA GLU A 564 -27.97 15.75 -43.78
C GLU A 564 -28.84 15.19 -42.64
N THR A 565 -30.07 15.67 -42.63
CA THR A 565 -31.11 15.49 -41.62
C THR A 565 -31.98 14.25 -41.89
N ALA A 566 -32.47 13.59 -40.84
CA ALA A 566 -33.71 12.82 -40.88
C ALA A 566 -34.34 12.63 -39.48
N THR A 567 -35.40 13.42 -39.24
CA THR A 567 -36.70 13.11 -38.62
C THR A 567 -36.88 12.11 -37.46
N GLU A 568 -37.57 12.61 -36.43
CA GLU A 568 -38.23 11.90 -35.33
C GLU A 568 -39.19 10.78 -35.77
N ALA A 569 -39.25 9.71 -34.98
CA ALA A 569 -40.47 8.95 -34.75
C ALA A 569 -40.54 8.44 -33.30
N SER A 570 -41.62 8.82 -32.64
CA SER A 570 -42.06 8.45 -31.29
C SER A 570 -42.51 6.99 -31.21
N LEU A 571 -42.14 6.28 -30.14
CA LEU A 571 -42.94 5.16 -29.63
C LEU A 571 -42.93 5.15 -28.10
N LYS A 572 -44.12 5.43 -27.56
CA LYS A 572 -44.52 5.28 -26.16
C LYS A 572 -44.53 3.81 -25.75
N GLY A 573 -44.18 3.60 -24.48
CA GLY A 573 -44.85 2.68 -23.59
C GLY A 573 -44.01 1.48 -23.16
N PHE A 574 -43.66 1.41 -21.87
CA PHE A 574 -44.01 0.24 -21.06
C PHE A 574 -44.20 0.63 -19.60
N ALA A 575 -45.35 0.18 -19.10
CA ALA A 575 -45.96 0.40 -17.80
C ALA A 575 -45.09 0.14 -16.57
N HIS A 576 -45.43 0.89 -15.51
CA HIS A 576 -45.36 0.50 -14.10
C HIS A 576 -45.57 -1.00 -13.88
N ARG A 577 -44.73 -1.61 -13.04
CA ARG A 577 -45.11 -2.79 -12.27
C ARG A 577 -44.78 -2.56 -10.80
N ASP A 578 -45.83 -2.67 -10.01
CA ASP A 578 -45.88 -2.58 -8.57
C ASP A 578 -45.10 -3.70 -7.86
N SER A 579 -44.75 -3.35 -6.63
CA SER A 579 -44.42 -4.21 -5.51
C SER A 579 -45.16 -5.55 -5.46
N ASN A 580 -44.39 -6.64 -5.36
CA ASN A 580 -44.86 -7.85 -4.69
C ASN A 580 -43.71 -8.52 -3.92
N SER A 581 -43.73 -8.33 -2.61
CA SER A 581 -42.94 -9.05 -1.63
C SER A 581 -43.49 -10.47 -1.48
N HIS A 582 -42.82 -11.45 -2.09
CA HIS A 582 -42.90 -12.83 -1.64
C HIS A 582 -41.66 -13.13 -0.80
N GLY A 583 -41.87 -13.31 0.52
CA GLY A 583 -40.85 -13.87 1.38
C GLY A 583 -40.61 -15.32 1.01
N GLU A 584 -39.50 -15.59 0.30
CA GLU A 584 -39.02 -16.95 0.14
C GLU A 584 -38.60 -17.49 1.50
N ALA A 585 -39.32 -18.50 1.99
CA ALA A 585 -38.96 -19.22 3.18
C ALA A 585 -37.72 -20.08 2.88
N TYR A 586 -36.55 -19.65 3.34
CA TYR A 586 -35.33 -20.43 3.23
C TYR A 586 -35.39 -21.62 4.19
N THR A 587 -35.26 -22.83 3.65
CA THR A 587 -35.16 -24.07 4.44
C THR A 587 -33.70 -24.43 4.63
N LEU A 588 -33.25 -24.52 5.89
CA LEU A 588 -31.92 -25.05 6.22
C LEU A 588 -31.90 -26.54 5.94
N THR A 589 -31.09 -26.98 4.97
CA THR A 589 -31.04 -28.39 4.58
C THR A 589 -30.03 -29.20 5.43
N ASN A 590 -28.87 -28.62 5.72
CA ASN A 590 -27.76 -29.32 6.40
C ASN A 590 -26.90 -28.32 7.18
N ILE A 591 -26.31 -28.76 8.30
CA ILE A 591 -25.30 -28.01 9.06
C ILE A 591 -23.98 -28.77 8.96
N TYR A 592 -22.89 -28.06 8.65
CA TYR A 592 -21.55 -28.64 8.59
C TYR A 592 -20.63 -27.95 9.58
N ILE A 593 -19.98 -28.74 10.43
CA ILE A 593 -19.07 -28.30 11.47
C ILE A 593 -17.67 -28.73 11.10
N TYR A 594 -16.67 -27.92 11.41
CA TYR A 594 -15.27 -28.22 11.19
C TYR A 594 -14.49 -28.16 12.50
N PRO A 595 -14.59 -29.19 13.35
CA PRO A 595 -13.92 -29.20 14.65
C PRO A 595 -12.42 -28.92 14.52
N ILE A 596 -11.75 -29.60 13.59
CA ILE A 596 -10.34 -29.39 13.31
C ILE A 596 -10.16 -28.56 12.03
N LYS A 597 -9.40 -27.47 12.13
CA LYS A 597 -9.00 -26.66 10.96
C LYS A 597 -8.32 -27.55 9.91
N SER A 598 -8.68 -27.33 8.64
CA SER A 598 -8.13 -28.06 7.47
C SER A 598 -8.55 -29.53 7.32
N CYS A 599 -9.36 -30.08 8.23
CA CYS A 599 -9.90 -31.44 8.13
C CYS A 599 -11.31 -31.45 7.50
N GLY A 600 -11.85 -32.64 7.24
CA GLY A 600 -13.18 -32.83 6.66
C GLY A 600 -14.31 -32.29 7.54
N ALA A 601 -15.43 -31.97 6.89
CA ALA A 601 -16.65 -31.52 7.57
C ALA A 601 -17.32 -32.66 8.35
N TYR A 602 -17.92 -32.30 9.48
CA TYR A 602 -18.84 -33.10 10.27
C TYR A 602 -20.27 -32.59 10.06
N GLU A 603 -21.08 -33.36 9.36
CA GLU A 603 -22.46 -32.99 9.04
C GLU A 603 -23.42 -33.35 10.19
N VAL A 604 -24.32 -32.44 10.51
CA VAL A 604 -25.33 -32.58 11.57
C VAL A 604 -26.65 -31.92 11.15
N HIS A 605 -27.76 -32.36 11.77
CA HIS A 605 -29.10 -31.81 11.49
C HIS A 605 -29.48 -30.68 12.46
N ASP A 606 -29.00 -30.76 13.69
CA ASP A 606 -29.11 -29.75 14.73
C ASP A 606 -27.79 -29.70 15.51
N TRP A 607 -27.48 -28.54 16.11
CA TRP A 607 -26.26 -28.41 16.90
C TRP A 607 -26.34 -27.28 17.94
N PRO A 608 -25.77 -27.46 19.14
CA PRO A 608 -25.70 -26.39 20.14
C PRO A 608 -24.86 -25.20 19.66
N VAL A 609 -25.30 -24.00 20.02
CA VAL A 609 -24.57 -22.75 19.81
C VAL A 609 -23.97 -22.31 21.14
N GLY A 610 -22.65 -22.13 21.18
CA GLY A 610 -21.92 -21.54 22.30
C GLY A 610 -21.55 -20.07 22.05
N PRO A 611 -20.79 -19.44 22.96
CA PRO A 611 -20.40 -18.02 22.86
C PRO A 611 -19.61 -17.63 21.60
N LEU A 612 -19.01 -18.60 20.92
CA LEU A 612 -18.17 -18.41 19.72
C LEU A 612 -18.84 -18.93 18.42
N GLY A 613 -20.13 -19.30 18.46
CA GLY A 613 -20.84 -19.89 17.33
C GLY A 613 -21.21 -21.36 17.57
N LEU A 614 -21.26 -22.19 16.52
CA LEU A 614 -21.54 -23.61 16.67
C LEU A 614 -20.51 -24.24 17.62
N LEU A 615 -20.99 -24.91 18.67
CA LEU A 615 -20.14 -25.42 19.74
C LEU A 615 -19.07 -26.36 19.15
N TYR A 616 -17.81 -26.16 19.53
CA TYR A 616 -16.67 -26.94 19.02
C TYR A 616 -16.34 -26.77 17.53
N ASP A 617 -16.93 -25.81 16.82
CA ASP A 617 -16.47 -25.46 15.47
C ASP A 617 -15.12 -24.74 15.53
N ARG A 618 -14.17 -25.14 14.67
CA ARG A 618 -12.79 -24.59 14.60
C ARG A 618 -12.01 -24.62 15.92
N GLY A 619 -12.35 -25.52 16.84
CA GLY A 619 -11.73 -25.61 18.17
C GLY A 619 -10.31 -26.19 18.19
N TRP A 620 -9.86 -26.86 17.12
CA TRP A 620 -8.55 -27.52 17.08
C TRP A 620 -7.82 -27.28 15.76
N MET A 621 -6.51 -27.55 15.76
CA MET A 621 -5.67 -27.57 14.57
C MET A 621 -4.66 -28.72 14.64
N VAL A 622 -4.24 -29.20 13.46
CA VAL A 622 -3.18 -30.21 13.37
C VAL A 622 -1.82 -29.51 13.33
N VAL A 623 -0.86 -29.97 14.12
CA VAL A 623 0.53 -29.49 14.07
C VAL A 623 1.49 -30.65 13.80
N ASN A 624 2.63 -30.36 13.17
CA ASN A 624 3.71 -31.35 13.05
C ASN A 624 4.49 -31.50 14.37
N GLY A 625 5.47 -32.40 14.39
CA GLY A 625 6.33 -32.65 15.56
C GLY A 625 7.13 -31.44 16.05
N ASN A 626 7.22 -30.38 15.25
CA ASN A 626 7.87 -29.11 15.61
C ASN A 626 6.87 -28.04 16.07
N GLY A 627 5.60 -28.40 16.27
CA GLY A 627 4.54 -27.48 16.70
C GLY A 627 4.02 -26.54 15.60
N VAL A 628 4.37 -26.78 14.33
CA VAL A 628 3.93 -25.94 13.20
C VAL A 628 2.57 -26.42 12.70
N CYS A 629 1.61 -25.50 12.61
CA CYS A 629 0.27 -25.75 12.08
C CYS A 629 0.30 -26.23 10.61
N LEU A 630 -0.38 -27.34 10.34
CA LEU A 630 -0.58 -27.87 9.00
C LEU A 630 -1.87 -27.32 8.39
N SER A 631 -1.82 -26.94 7.11
CA SER A 631 -2.97 -26.45 6.37
C SER A 631 -3.28 -27.35 5.18
N GLN A 632 -4.55 -27.42 4.77
CA GLN A 632 -4.96 -28.23 3.61
C GLN A 632 -4.27 -27.79 2.32
N LYS A 633 -3.84 -26.53 2.21
CA LYS A 633 -3.05 -26.02 1.07
C LYS A 633 -1.64 -26.64 1.02
N ARG A 634 -1.06 -26.99 2.16
CA ARG A 634 0.29 -27.57 2.27
C ARG A 634 0.24 -29.10 2.36
N GLU A 635 -0.77 -29.64 3.01
CA GLU A 635 -1.02 -31.08 3.15
C GLU A 635 -2.49 -31.37 2.78
N PRO A 636 -2.79 -31.58 1.49
CA PRO A 636 -4.15 -31.84 1.03
C PRO A 636 -4.80 -33.05 1.68
N ARG A 637 -4.01 -34.05 2.12
CA ARG A 637 -4.51 -35.28 2.75
C ARG A 637 -5.23 -35.05 4.08
N LEU A 638 -5.07 -33.88 4.71
CA LEU A 638 -5.84 -33.52 5.91
C LEU A 638 -7.36 -33.60 5.69
N CYS A 639 -7.83 -33.42 4.45
CA CYS A 639 -9.25 -33.56 4.11
C CYS A 639 -9.81 -34.97 4.29
N LEU A 640 -8.94 -35.98 4.33
CA LEU A 640 -9.31 -37.38 4.54
C LEU A 640 -9.60 -37.68 6.02
N ILE A 641 -9.17 -36.79 6.93
CA ILE A 641 -9.48 -36.90 8.35
C ILE A 641 -10.90 -36.39 8.55
N ARG A 642 -11.76 -37.26 9.09
CA ARG A 642 -13.16 -37.02 9.40
C ARG A 642 -13.34 -36.90 10.91
N PRO A 643 -13.35 -35.67 11.45
CA PRO A 643 -13.66 -35.43 12.85
C PRO A 643 -15.16 -35.65 13.11
N GLN A 644 -15.48 -36.18 14.28
CA GLN A 644 -16.85 -36.34 14.78
C GLN A 644 -16.89 -35.99 16.27
N VAL A 645 -17.70 -35.00 16.64
CA VAL A 645 -17.87 -34.60 18.04
C VAL A 645 -18.99 -35.41 18.66
N HIS A 646 -18.69 -36.13 19.74
CA HIS A 646 -19.66 -36.94 20.48
C HIS A 646 -19.90 -36.32 21.86
N LEU A 647 -20.91 -35.44 21.93
CA LEU A 647 -21.29 -34.68 23.12
C LEU A 647 -21.61 -35.58 24.34
N PRO A 648 -22.39 -36.69 24.21
CA PRO A 648 -22.75 -37.51 25.37
C PRO A 648 -21.56 -38.16 26.08
N SER A 649 -20.48 -38.42 25.36
CA SER A 649 -19.27 -39.04 25.92
C SER A 649 -18.11 -38.05 26.08
N ASP A 650 -18.34 -36.75 25.86
CA ASP A 650 -17.34 -35.68 25.91
C ASP A 650 -16.06 -36.00 25.10
N LYS A 651 -16.21 -36.52 23.87
CA LYS A 651 -15.08 -36.97 23.03
C LYS A 651 -15.16 -36.45 21.60
N LEU A 652 -14.00 -36.11 21.04
CA LEU A 652 -13.75 -35.89 19.62
C LEU A 652 -13.14 -37.17 19.02
N LEU A 653 -13.84 -37.76 18.05
CA LEU A 653 -13.40 -38.95 17.33
C LEU A 653 -12.80 -38.54 15.98
N LEU A 654 -11.63 -39.07 15.62
CA LEU A 654 -10.96 -38.80 14.35
C LEU A 654 -10.88 -40.10 13.56
N ARG A 655 -11.46 -40.10 12.37
CA ARG A 655 -11.45 -41.25 11.45
C ARG A 655 -10.71 -40.89 10.18
N ALA A 656 -9.95 -41.82 9.63
CA ALA A 656 -9.36 -41.73 8.30
C ALA A 656 -9.39 -43.13 7.66
N SER A 657 -9.52 -43.21 6.34
CA SER A 657 -9.61 -44.49 5.64
C SER A 657 -8.35 -45.34 5.89
N GLY A 658 -8.54 -46.60 6.30
CA GLY A 658 -7.46 -47.54 6.61
C GLY A 658 -6.76 -47.31 7.95
N MET A 659 -7.36 -46.53 8.87
CA MET A 659 -6.79 -46.22 10.19
C MET A 659 -7.79 -46.47 11.31
N ASP A 660 -7.27 -46.85 12.48
CA ASP A 660 -8.07 -46.96 13.71
C ASP A 660 -8.59 -45.60 14.16
N THR A 661 -9.78 -45.58 14.77
CA THR A 661 -10.40 -44.34 15.25
C THR A 661 -9.65 -43.82 16.47
N ILE A 662 -9.18 -42.57 16.40
CA ILE A 662 -8.55 -41.89 17.53
C ILE A 662 -9.62 -41.14 18.33
N SER A 663 -9.61 -41.28 19.66
CA SER A 663 -10.54 -40.57 20.56
C SER A 663 -9.78 -39.57 21.42
N VAL A 664 -10.20 -38.31 21.39
CA VAL A 664 -9.64 -37.20 22.17
C VAL A 664 -10.72 -36.64 23.11
N PRO A 665 -10.48 -36.46 24.42
CA PRO A 665 -11.45 -35.80 25.31
C PRO A 665 -11.70 -34.34 24.91
N LEU A 666 -12.95 -33.87 24.95
CA LEU A 666 -13.29 -32.47 24.64
C LEU A 666 -12.88 -31.54 25.79
N GLN A 667 -12.90 -32.02 27.05
CA GLN A 667 -12.42 -31.29 28.23
C GLN A 667 -11.21 -31.97 28.88
N SER A 668 -10.12 -31.24 29.12
CA SER A 668 -8.93 -31.75 29.80
C SER A 668 -9.01 -31.48 31.31
N LYS A 669 -9.10 -32.53 32.14
CA LYS A 669 -8.92 -32.41 33.60
C LYS A 669 -7.44 -32.11 33.90
N THR A 670 -7.16 -30.93 34.42
CA THR A 670 -5.79 -30.43 34.64
C THR A 670 -5.14 -31.07 35.88
N GLN A 671 -4.21 -32.01 35.71
CA GLN A 671 -3.19 -32.34 36.72
C GLN A 671 -1.79 -31.92 36.26
N LEU A 672 -0.98 -31.44 37.20
CA LEU A 672 0.21 -30.61 37.01
C LEU A 672 1.54 -31.39 36.89
N HIS A 673 2.02 -31.70 35.67
CA HIS A 673 3.42 -32.09 35.39
C HIS A 673 4.11 -31.22 34.29
N THR A 674 5.36 -30.76 34.51
CA THR A 674 6.10 -29.84 33.62
C THR A 674 6.61 -30.59 32.44
N SER A 675 6.32 -30.00 31.31
CA SER A 675 7.26 -29.43 30.35
C SER A 675 6.42 -28.64 29.39
N SER A 676 6.86 -27.47 28.98
CA SER A 676 6.17 -26.73 27.93
C SER A 676 7.17 -26.26 26.90
N GLN A 677 7.14 -26.86 25.70
CA GLN A 677 7.63 -26.25 24.48
C GLN A 677 6.55 -25.30 23.93
N VAL A 678 6.94 -24.05 23.68
CA VAL A 678 6.09 -22.99 23.12
C VAL A 678 5.86 -23.24 21.63
N CYS A 679 4.62 -23.42 21.20
CA CYS A 679 4.27 -23.56 19.79
C CYS A 679 4.12 -22.19 19.13
N GLN A 680 4.84 -21.96 18.03
CA GLN A 680 4.81 -20.73 17.24
C GLN A 680 3.90 -20.93 16.01
N SER A 681 2.90 -20.07 15.84
CA SER A 681 2.07 -20.07 14.64
C SER A 681 2.45 -18.91 13.70
N ARG A 682 2.36 -19.14 12.38
CA ARG A 682 2.39 -18.09 11.35
C ARG A 682 1.04 -18.07 10.65
N VAL A 683 0.40 -16.91 10.63
CA VAL A 683 -0.79 -16.62 9.82
C VAL A 683 -0.47 -15.35 9.04
N CYS A 684 -0.60 -15.39 7.71
CA CYS A 684 -0.41 -14.24 6.81
C CYS A 684 0.94 -13.49 6.89
N GLY A 685 2.01 -14.13 7.39
CA GLY A 685 3.36 -13.55 7.39
C GLY A 685 3.89 -13.13 8.75
N ASP A 686 3.03 -13.01 9.77
CA ASP A 686 3.45 -12.55 11.11
C ASP A 686 3.74 -13.68 12.10
N ARG A 687 4.60 -13.38 13.07
CA ARG A 687 4.91 -14.19 14.27
C ARG A 687 4.22 -13.56 15.47
N SER A 688 3.45 -14.33 16.23
CA SER A 688 2.85 -13.87 17.50
C SER A 688 3.28 -14.78 18.66
N PRO A 689 3.82 -14.23 19.77
CA PRO A 689 3.87 -14.90 21.06
C PRO A 689 2.52 -14.71 21.79
N HIS A 690 1.97 -15.77 22.37
CA HIS A 690 0.81 -15.66 23.25
C HIS A 690 1.22 -15.20 24.65
N ASP A 691 0.45 -14.26 25.18
CA ASP A 691 0.58 -13.56 26.46
C ASP A 691 0.65 -14.52 27.67
N GLU A 692 1.59 -14.24 28.57
CA GLU A 692 1.84 -14.97 29.81
C GLU A 692 0.78 -14.60 30.86
N SER A 693 -0.14 -15.51 31.15
CA SER A 693 -0.79 -15.55 32.46
C SER A 693 -0.60 -16.93 33.09
N GLN A 694 0.32 -16.94 34.05
CA GLN A 694 0.74 -17.98 35.01
C GLN A 694 0.11 -19.38 34.92
N VAL A 695 0.92 -20.39 34.53
CA VAL A 695 0.81 -21.78 35.04
C VAL A 695 2.20 -22.46 35.08
N LYS A 696 2.70 -22.78 36.28
CA LYS A 696 3.92 -23.60 36.57
C LYS A 696 3.60 -25.11 36.57
N LYS A 697 4.54 -26.03 36.24
CA LYS A 697 4.44 -27.50 36.56
C LYS A 697 5.83 -28.19 36.82
N SER A 698 5.93 -29.52 37.11
CA SER A 698 7.13 -30.36 37.45
C SER A 698 7.22 -31.75 36.70
N TYR A 699 8.37 -32.23 36.16
CA TYR A 699 8.55 -33.53 35.42
C TYR A 699 8.79 -34.71 36.38
N SER A 700 8.42 -35.94 35.98
CA SER A 700 9.07 -37.17 36.48
C SER A 700 9.08 -38.33 35.46
N SER A 701 10.23 -38.99 35.37
CA SER A 701 10.55 -40.23 34.65
C SER A 701 9.93 -41.48 35.28
N THR A 702 9.58 -42.48 34.47
CA THR A 702 9.94 -43.90 34.70
C THR A 702 9.57 -44.76 33.49
N ASP A 703 10.56 -45.53 33.03
CA ASP A 703 10.51 -46.51 31.95
C ASP A 703 9.57 -47.69 32.24
N SER A 704 8.92 -48.22 31.22
CA SER A 704 8.87 -49.68 31.00
C SER A 704 8.61 -50.00 29.52
N TRP A 705 9.47 -50.87 29.02
CA TRP A 705 9.62 -51.33 27.65
C TRP A 705 8.50 -52.27 27.19
N ILE A 706 8.23 -52.34 25.88
CA ILE A 706 8.12 -53.61 25.12
C ILE A 706 8.35 -53.32 23.62
N ARG A 707 9.40 -53.95 23.09
CA ARG A 707 9.68 -54.18 21.67
C ARG A 707 8.66 -55.17 21.09
N CYS A 708 8.19 -54.97 19.87
CA CYS A 708 8.06 -56.10 18.94
C CYS A 708 8.21 -55.68 17.47
N ARG A 709 8.72 -56.64 16.70
CA ARG A 709 9.42 -56.53 15.42
C ARG A 709 8.50 -56.25 14.23
N THR A 710 9.13 -55.63 13.23
CA THR A 710 8.80 -55.62 11.80
C THR A 710 8.27 -56.96 11.27
N LYS A 711 7.21 -56.87 10.46
CA LYS A 711 7.18 -57.39 9.10
C LYS A 711 6.50 -56.38 8.18
#